data_AF-A0A1W5XVP3-F1
#
_entry.id   AF-A0A1W5XVP3-F1
#
_cell.length_a   1.000
_cell.length_b   1.000
_cell.length_c   1.000
_cell.angle_alpha   90.00
_cell.angle_beta   90.00
_cell.angle_gamma   90.00
#
_symmetry.space_group_name_H-M   'P 1'
#
loop_
_entity.id
_entity.type
_entity.pdbx_description
1 polymer ?
#
loop_
_entity_poly.entity_id
_entity_poly.type
_entity_poly.pdbx_seq_one_letter_code
_entity_poly.pdbx_strand_id
1 'polypeptide(L)'
;MENFAGRLIGREGETAELGRLAASATAGVGQAAFVVGEAGVGKTAVLELAATTAERLGMRALYGAAQELERQRPFALIASCLEMDATPADASRARAAEILRCNDRYGLPEVLGGTGEADFATVEAMLGLVEELCAQEPLALFVDDLQWVDPASLLVVQRLIRSVQQQPLLVVGAYRPEPRGEADRLSQSPVRGNCAVLGLAPLKPPAVSALLADLCGGEPGPRLRNMAEGAAGNPLYVRELAAALAREEAIEVRDGVAEVTVGCPVPPLTRLIAHRLRYLREEVLQALRVASVLGAGCTVADLATVLDRPTHELLSIVADAEAAGILREVGDRLVFRHDLIRHALYDAVPGSVRAMLHLRTAQALATAGAAPERVAEHLLVAAPAAGEFLTSWLVDSAAQLTTRAPATALQLIDRALALAGPHDSRHDHLQWHRAIAQLSCGHLAEAEETARCALARTRDLVWECPLRWIIVHAAFARGRPDLALIETRLASGSQDVPAVEAIRFQAFSAVCLLALGELAQAEEVAATTRRAAEAEDDGPALANALHVLAVKRFLEAPGNEALELAQHATRLAPETIHPAHRIGLQLTLANDYIELDRVHHARRTLAAVHRATERTAGVFVPWYHLSSALLAFNTGRWDDALAEVEAGLEPGKKFAMSRALRAVASLIAMHRGRQTTAAAHLTAAAVASDSGTVAWFYEYLPLCADALADEAQGDVECAYTRLATAFDHGVGHLPSQSILCFLTPDLVRLALAQGDTTNAPRYTLAAQKRADHSGAPYHLGDAYRCQGLLTHDPDLLLEAARCYHEAPRPLSEAHAVTDAAELLAHRRQPAQARVLLDRALEIYADLDARWDAARAAARLRAAAVHRGTRRPRNSARHGWEALTDTERIVVGHVADGHSNPEIAARIFISRRTVSTHVSSILTKLGKTSRVELAAEVVRRQHPGRACPKH
;
A
#
# COMPACT_ATOMS: atom_id res chain seq x y z
N MET A 1 18.71 -30.70 -25.34
CA MET A 1 18.67 -29.39 -26.01
C MET A 1 19.02 -29.58 -27.48
N GLU A 2 18.05 -29.86 -28.34
CA GLU A 2 18.26 -29.78 -29.80
C GLU A 2 17.89 -28.37 -30.28
N ASN A 3 18.78 -27.82 -31.11
CA ASN A 3 18.77 -26.47 -31.68
C ASN A 3 17.45 -26.11 -32.39
N PHE A 4 16.57 -25.35 -31.74
CA PHE A 4 15.64 -24.46 -32.45
C PHE A 4 16.29 -23.10 -32.62
N ALA A 5 17.27 -23.01 -33.52
CA ALA A 5 17.70 -21.73 -34.10
C ALA A 5 16.65 -21.23 -35.13
N GLY A 6 15.37 -21.25 -34.75
CA GLY A 6 14.26 -20.82 -35.58
C GLY A 6 14.17 -19.30 -35.58
N ARG A 7 14.41 -18.67 -36.73
CA ARG A 7 14.23 -17.23 -36.91
C ARG A 7 12.76 -16.86 -36.59
N LEU A 8 12.53 -16.00 -35.59
CA LEU A 8 11.19 -15.45 -35.36
C LEU A 8 10.83 -14.47 -36.49
N ILE A 9 9.94 -14.90 -37.38
CA ILE A 9 9.51 -14.11 -38.54
C ILE A 9 8.63 -12.95 -38.10
N GLY A 10 8.97 -11.73 -38.53
CA GLY A 10 8.17 -10.52 -38.30
C GLY A 10 8.23 -9.99 -36.87
N ARG A 11 9.22 -10.40 -36.08
CA ARG A 11 9.49 -9.95 -34.69
C ARG A 11 10.89 -9.37 -34.52
N GLU A 12 11.53 -8.98 -35.62
CA GLU A 12 12.92 -8.51 -35.62
C GLU A 12 13.10 -7.24 -34.77
N GLY A 13 12.10 -6.35 -34.73
CA GLY A 13 12.16 -5.10 -33.96
C GLY A 13 12.11 -5.35 -32.45
N GLU A 14 11.15 -6.15 -32.00
CA GLU A 14 10.95 -6.43 -30.57
C GLU A 14 12.08 -7.29 -29.99
N THR A 15 12.60 -8.24 -30.77
CA THR A 15 13.75 -9.07 -30.38
C THR A 15 15.06 -8.29 -30.36
N ALA A 16 15.27 -7.37 -31.31
CA ALA A 16 16.42 -6.46 -31.28
C ALA A 16 16.41 -5.54 -30.06
N GLU A 17 15.23 -5.04 -29.66
CA GLU A 17 15.09 -4.18 -28.49
C GLU A 17 15.35 -4.94 -27.19
N LEU A 18 14.83 -6.16 -27.02
CA LEU A 18 15.17 -7.01 -25.86
C LEU A 18 16.66 -7.34 -25.81
N GLY A 19 17.30 -7.60 -26.96
CA GLY A 19 18.75 -7.79 -27.06
C GLY A 19 19.54 -6.55 -26.62
N ARG A 20 19.08 -5.35 -26.99
CA ARG A 20 19.67 -4.07 -26.55
C ARG A 20 19.55 -3.89 -25.03
N LEU A 21 18.40 -4.26 -24.44
CA LEU A 21 18.20 -4.18 -22.98
C LEU A 21 19.06 -5.19 -22.23
N ALA A 22 19.22 -6.41 -22.75
CA ALA A 22 20.14 -7.40 -22.19
C ALA A 22 21.60 -6.92 -22.23
N ALA A 23 22.05 -6.35 -23.36
CA ALA A 23 23.39 -5.78 -23.47
C ALA A 23 23.62 -4.61 -22.48
N SER A 24 22.59 -3.79 -22.22
CA SER A 24 22.65 -2.74 -21.19
C SER A 24 22.80 -3.33 -19.78
N ALA A 25 22.06 -4.40 -19.46
CA ALA A 25 22.14 -5.05 -18.16
C ALA A 25 23.54 -5.67 -17.92
N THR A 26 24.13 -6.29 -18.95
CA THR A 26 25.52 -6.79 -18.88
C THR A 26 26.56 -5.67 -18.70
N ALA A 27 26.25 -4.45 -19.17
CA ALA A 27 27.10 -3.27 -18.95
C ALA A 27 26.90 -2.62 -17.56
N GLY A 28 26.13 -3.26 -16.67
CA GLY A 28 25.87 -2.80 -15.30
C GLY A 28 24.67 -1.86 -15.16
N VAL A 29 23.91 -1.61 -16.23
CA VAL A 29 22.71 -0.76 -16.20
C VAL A 29 21.48 -1.63 -16.41
N GLY A 30 20.89 -2.08 -15.30
CA GLY A 30 19.70 -2.92 -15.36
C GLY A 30 18.48 -2.21 -15.96
N GLN A 31 17.60 -3.03 -16.54
CA GLN A 31 16.46 -2.63 -17.35
C GLN A 31 15.26 -3.52 -17.09
N ALA A 32 14.06 -3.01 -17.36
CA ALA A 32 12.84 -3.81 -17.39
C ALA A 32 12.13 -3.69 -18.74
N ALA A 33 11.35 -4.71 -19.11
CA ALA A 33 10.51 -4.67 -20.31
C ALA A 33 9.19 -5.41 -20.08
N PHE A 34 8.13 -4.95 -20.74
CA PHE A 34 6.87 -5.68 -20.82
C PHE A 34 6.53 -6.03 -22.27
N VAL A 35 6.22 -7.29 -22.54
CA VAL A 35 5.75 -7.78 -23.84
C VAL A 35 4.25 -7.98 -23.78
N VAL A 36 3.51 -7.13 -24.50
CA VAL A 36 2.04 -7.04 -24.40
C VAL A 36 1.42 -7.51 -25.70
N GLY A 37 0.38 -8.34 -25.62
CA GLY A 37 -0.37 -8.70 -26.82
C GLY A 37 -1.40 -9.80 -26.61
N GLU A 38 -2.23 -9.99 -27.63
CA GLU A 38 -3.33 -10.96 -27.62
C GLU A 38 -2.87 -12.41 -27.44
N ALA A 39 -3.81 -13.30 -27.11
CA ALA A 39 -3.53 -14.74 -27.02
C ALA A 39 -3.00 -15.30 -28.35
N GLY A 40 -1.93 -16.10 -28.30
CA GLY A 40 -1.33 -16.72 -29.49
C GLY A 40 -0.45 -15.82 -30.37
N VAL A 41 -0.33 -14.52 -30.06
CA VAL A 41 0.43 -13.54 -30.88
C VAL A 41 1.95 -13.76 -30.88
N GLY A 42 2.46 -14.64 -30.02
CA GLY A 42 3.88 -15.03 -29.94
C GLY A 42 4.67 -14.46 -28.77
N LYS A 43 4.03 -14.00 -27.68
CA LYS A 43 4.70 -13.44 -26.48
C LYS A 43 5.73 -14.41 -25.90
N THR A 44 5.33 -15.62 -25.55
CA THR A 44 6.21 -16.67 -24.98
C THR A 44 7.40 -16.97 -25.88
N ALA A 45 7.20 -17.06 -27.21
CA ALA A 45 8.29 -17.31 -28.15
C ALA A 45 9.30 -16.15 -28.21
N VAL A 46 8.85 -14.90 -28.06
CA VAL A 46 9.73 -13.73 -27.94
C VAL A 46 10.52 -13.78 -26.63
N LEU A 47 9.90 -14.19 -25.52
CA LEU A 47 10.59 -14.37 -24.23
C LEU A 47 11.65 -15.47 -24.30
N GLU A 48 11.32 -16.63 -24.87
CA GLU A 48 12.26 -17.76 -25.04
C GLU A 48 13.48 -17.35 -25.88
N LEU A 49 13.28 -16.66 -27.02
CA LEU A 49 14.41 -16.17 -27.84
C LEU A 49 15.23 -15.09 -27.12
N ALA A 50 14.58 -14.23 -26.35
CA ALA A 50 15.26 -13.21 -25.54
C ALA A 50 16.10 -13.85 -24.42
N ALA A 51 15.61 -14.92 -23.78
CA ALA A 51 16.36 -15.69 -22.79
C ALA A 51 17.62 -16.31 -23.41
N THR A 52 17.50 -17.00 -24.55
CA THR A 52 18.66 -17.55 -25.28
C THR A 52 19.64 -16.46 -25.74
N THR A 53 19.16 -15.25 -25.99
CA THR A 53 20.01 -14.10 -26.33
C THR A 53 20.75 -13.55 -25.11
N ALA A 54 20.08 -13.46 -23.96
CA ALA A 54 20.68 -13.06 -22.70
C ALA A 54 21.77 -14.04 -22.25
N GLU A 55 21.52 -15.35 -22.37
CA GLU A 55 22.50 -16.41 -22.08
C GLU A 55 23.75 -16.30 -22.96
N ARG A 56 23.58 -16.06 -24.27
CA ARG A 56 24.71 -15.83 -25.19
C ARG A 56 25.54 -14.57 -24.86
N LEU A 57 24.93 -13.61 -24.17
CA LEU A 57 25.60 -12.41 -23.68
C LEU A 57 26.25 -12.61 -22.29
N GLY A 58 26.18 -13.82 -21.73
CA GLY A 58 26.77 -14.15 -20.43
C GLY A 58 25.90 -13.80 -19.23
N MET A 59 24.58 -13.66 -19.42
CA MET A 59 23.63 -13.51 -18.32
C MET A 59 23.09 -14.88 -17.88
N ARG A 60 22.77 -15.03 -16.60
CA ARG A 60 21.94 -16.13 -16.11
C ARG A 60 20.48 -15.82 -16.39
N ALA A 61 19.78 -16.67 -17.16
CA ALA A 61 18.36 -16.52 -17.43
C ALA A 61 17.54 -17.43 -16.51
N LEU A 62 16.56 -16.86 -15.79
CA LEU A 62 15.57 -17.58 -15.00
C LEU A 62 14.17 -17.31 -15.55
N TYR A 63 13.31 -18.33 -15.52
CA TYR A 63 12.00 -18.30 -16.14
C TYR A 63 10.90 -18.75 -15.18
N GLY A 64 9.81 -18.00 -15.11
CA GLY A 64 8.58 -18.38 -14.42
C GLY A 64 7.34 -17.98 -15.20
N ALA A 65 6.23 -18.71 -15.04
CA ALA A 65 4.94 -18.39 -15.65
C ALA A 65 3.85 -18.38 -14.60
N ALA A 66 2.99 -17.36 -14.62
CA ALA A 66 1.87 -17.27 -13.70
C ALA A 66 0.71 -18.15 -14.19
N GLN A 67 0.04 -18.82 -13.26
CA GLN A 67 -1.06 -19.74 -13.56
C GLN A 67 -2.36 -19.24 -12.95
N GLU A 68 -3.47 -19.40 -13.67
CA GLU A 68 -4.80 -18.95 -13.22
C GLU A 68 -5.18 -19.53 -11.86
N LEU A 69 -4.85 -20.80 -11.62
CA LEU A 69 -5.13 -21.49 -10.35
C LEU A 69 -4.26 -20.99 -9.20
N GLU A 70 -3.05 -20.49 -9.47
CA GLU A 70 -2.07 -20.05 -8.48
C GLU A 70 -2.25 -18.59 -8.04
N ARG A 71 -3.25 -17.88 -8.57
CA ARG A 71 -3.50 -16.45 -8.32
C ARG A 71 -3.71 -16.11 -6.84
N GLN A 72 -4.14 -17.08 -6.03
CA GLN A 72 -4.37 -16.92 -4.60
C GLN A 72 -3.22 -17.44 -3.72
N ARG A 73 -2.18 -18.03 -4.30
CA ARG A 73 -1.00 -18.50 -3.58
C ARG A 73 0.06 -17.39 -3.55
N PRO A 74 0.39 -16.84 -2.37
CA PRO A 74 1.42 -15.82 -2.27
C PRO A 74 2.75 -16.32 -2.82
N PHE A 75 3.41 -15.48 -3.60
CA PHE A 75 4.74 -15.70 -4.15
C PHE A 75 4.86 -16.85 -5.15
N ALA A 76 3.76 -17.43 -5.64
CA ALA A 76 3.80 -18.60 -6.51
C ALA A 76 4.66 -18.38 -7.76
N LEU A 77 4.42 -17.28 -8.48
CA LEU A 77 5.17 -16.95 -9.69
C LEU A 77 6.66 -16.75 -9.39
N ILE A 78 6.99 -15.95 -8.37
CA ILE A 78 8.38 -15.58 -8.12
C ILE A 78 9.19 -16.71 -7.50
N ALA A 79 8.57 -17.53 -6.65
CA ALA A 79 9.20 -18.73 -6.08
C ALA A 79 9.51 -19.76 -7.17
N SER A 80 8.59 -19.94 -8.13
CA SER A 80 8.80 -20.77 -9.32
C SER A 80 9.94 -20.23 -10.20
N CYS A 81 9.91 -18.91 -10.49
CA CYS A 81 10.95 -18.24 -11.29
C CYS A 81 12.34 -18.33 -10.65
N LEU A 82 12.44 -18.21 -9.32
CA LEU A 82 13.70 -18.31 -8.58
C LEU A 82 14.11 -19.76 -8.25
N GLU A 83 13.36 -20.75 -8.74
CA GLU A 83 13.59 -22.19 -8.56
C GLU A 83 13.63 -22.61 -7.08
N MET A 84 12.80 -21.98 -6.23
CA MET A 84 12.74 -22.25 -4.78
C MET A 84 12.01 -23.55 -4.42
N ASP A 85 11.21 -24.08 -5.36
CA ASP A 85 10.44 -25.32 -5.19
C ASP A 85 11.23 -26.59 -5.58
N ALA A 86 12.42 -26.46 -6.17
CA ALA A 86 13.31 -27.57 -6.54
C ALA A 86 14.23 -27.97 -5.37
N THR A 87 14.81 -29.18 -5.40
CA THR A 87 15.86 -29.61 -4.44
C THR A 87 16.99 -28.57 -4.43
N PRO A 88 17.21 -27.83 -3.33
CA PRO A 88 18.01 -26.62 -3.37
C PRO A 88 19.48 -26.95 -3.64
N ALA A 89 20.01 -26.42 -4.75
CA ALA A 89 21.41 -26.58 -5.15
C ALA A 89 22.39 -25.66 -4.39
N ASP A 90 21.88 -24.65 -3.66
CA ASP A 90 22.69 -23.67 -2.92
C ASP A 90 21.99 -23.16 -1.64
N ALA A 91 22.79 -22.79 -0.63
CA ALA A 91 22.39 -22.40 0.73
C ALA A 91 21.52 -21.13 0.77
N SER A 92 21.72 -20.16 -0.12
CA SER A 92 20.90 -18.94 -0.19
C SER A 92 19.45 -19.22 -0.59
N ARG A 93 19.24 -20.13 -1.56
CA ARG A 93 17.90 -20.59 -1.95
C ARG A 93 17.24 -21.42 -0.85
N ALA A 94 18.03 -22.25 -0.16
CA ALA A 94 17.55 -23.02 0.99
C ALA A 94 17.08 -22.09 2.12
N ARG A 95 17.81 -21.02 2.42
CA ARG A 95 17.43 -20.02 3.45
C ARG A 95 16.16 -19.24 3.09
N ALA A 96 16.03 -18.80 1.83
CA ALA A 96 14.80 -18.14 1.37
C ALA A 96 13.59 -19.09 1.39
N ALA A 97 13.79 -20.36 1.02
CA ALA A 97 12.75 -21.40 1.11
C ALA A 97 12.43 -21.80 2.57
N GLU A 98 13.40 -21.73 3.47
CA GLU A 98 13.22 -21.97 4.90
C GLU A 98 12.43 -20.84 5.57
N ILE A 99 12.66 -19.58 5.20
CA ILE A 99 11.84 -18.44 5.65
C ILE A 99 10.37 -18.60 5.21
N LEU A 100 10.14 -19.15 4.01
CA LEU A 100 8.80 -19.48 3.52
C LEU A 100 8.14 -20.61 4.36
N ARG A 101 8.93 -21.52 4.95
CA ARG A 101 8.49 -22.72 5.70
C ARG A 101 8.42 -22.54 7.23
N CYS A 102 9.27 -21.71 7.86
CA CYS A 102 9.48 -21.66 9.31
C CYS A 102 8.40 -20.94 10.15
N ASN A 103 7.23 -20.63 9.60
CA ASN A 103 6.17 -19.87 10.28
C ASN A 103 5.09 -20.75 10.95
N ASP A 104 5.40 -22.02 11.20
CA ASP A 104 4.41 -23.11 11.27
C ASP A 104 3.99 -23.59 12.67
N ARG A 105 4.39 -22.93 13.78
CA ARG A 105 4.36 -23.64 15.08
C ARG A 105 2.99 -23.82 15.76
N TYR A 106 1.96 -23.00 15.50
CA TYR A 106 0.64 -23.20 16.14
C TYR A 106 -0.63 -22.79 15.36
N GLY A 107 -0.55 -22.25 14.15
CA GLY A 107 -1.77 -21.80 13.43
C GLY A 107 -2.53 -20.63 14.05
N LEU A 108 -2.09 -20.23 15.23
CA LEU A 108 -2.19 -18.91 15.79
C LEU A 108 -0.87 -18.24 15.41
N PRO A 109 -0.91 -17.05 14.79
CA PRO A 109 0.27 -16.20 14.88
C PRO A 109 0.52 -16.03 16.37
N GLU A 110 1.75 -16.26 16.85
CA GLU A 110 2.11 -16.22 18.28
C GLU A 110 1.62 -14.87 18.86
N VAL A 111 0.38 -14.87 19.38
CA VAL A 111 -0.46 -13.71 19.73
C VAL A 111 -0.71 -12.70 18.59
N LEU A 112 -1.46 -13.15 17.57
CA LEU A 112 -2.14 -12.35 16.53
C LEU A 112 -1.31 -11.31 15.73
N GLY A 113 -0.16 -11.71 15.19
CA GLY A 113 0.31 -11.18 13.90
C GLY A 113 1.19 -12.16 13.13
N GLY A 114 0.90 -12.31 11.83
CA GLY A 114 1.62 -13.29 11.00
C GLY A 114 1.37 -13.27 9.50
N THR A 115 0.63 -12.31 8.91
CA THR A 115 0.48 -12.28 7.44
C THR A 115 1.41 -11.26 6.77
N GLY A 116 1.63 -10.08 7.38
CA GLY A 116 2.38 -8.97 6.77
C GLY A 116 3.91 -9.03 6.87
N GLU A 117 4.47 -9.58 7.95
CA GLU A 117 5.93 -9.81 8.08
C GLU A 117 6.43 -10.99 7.30
N ALA A 118 5.63 -12.06 7.27
CA ALA A 118 5.92 -13.21 6.43
C ALA A 118 6.10 -12.70 5.00
N ASP A 119 5.21 -11.82 4.53
CA ASP A 119 5.35 -11.20 3.21
C ASP A 119 6.51 -10.21 3.11
N PHE A 120 6.77 -9.35 4.10
CA PHE A 120 7.90 -8.38 4.00
C PHE A 120 9.27 -9.03 4.13
N ALA A 121 9.49 -9.89 5.13
CA ALA A 121 10.72 -10.64 5.29
C ALA A 121 10.93 -11.62 4.13
N THR A 122 9.86 -12.22 3.59
CA THR A 122 9.95 -13.06 2.37
C THR A 122 10.22 -12.21 1.14
N VAL A 123 9.59 -11.04 0.97
CA VAL A 123 9.89 -10.10 -0.11
C VAL A 123 11.34 -9.63 -0.02
N GLU A 124 11.82 -9.20 1.14
CA GLU A 124 13.19 -8.73 1.33
C GLU A 124 14.20 -9.89 1.23
N ALA A 125 13.84 -11.12 1.63
CA ALA A 125 14.66 -12.30 1.38
C ALA A 125 14.74 -12.67 -0.11
N MET A 126 13.63 -12.55 -0.85
CA MET A 126 13.59 -12.78 -2.30
C MET A 126 14.32 -11.67 -3.06
N LEU A 127 14.17 -10.42 -2.65
CA LEU A 127 14.94 -9.30 -3.17
C LEU A 127 16.43 -9.55 -2.88
N GLY A 128 16.80 -9.84 -1.64
CA GLY A 128 18.16 -10.19 -1.21
C GLY A 128 18.76 -11.34 -2.02
N LEU A 129 18.00 -12.41 -2.29
CA LEU A 129 18.42 -13.51 -3.16
C LEU A 129 18.71 -13.01 -4.58
N VAL A 130 17.86 -12.15 -5.14
CA VAL A 130 18.12 -11.54 -6.46
C VAL A 130 19.37 -10.65 -6.42
N GLU A 131 19.60 -9.88 -5.35
CA GLU A 131 20.82 -9.07 -5.22
C GLU A 131 22.08 -9.95 -5.15
N GLU A 132 22.03 -11.04 -4.37
CA GLU A 132 23.11 -12.03 -4.27
C GLU A 132 23.40 -12.69 -5.62
N LEU A 133 22.36 -13.08 -6.37
CA LEU A 133 22.51 -13.64 -7.71
C LEU A 133 23.12 -12.62 -8.69
N CYS A 134 22.65 -11.37 -8.66
CA CYS A 134 23.20 -10.29 -9.49
C CYS A 134 24.66 -9.94 -9.14
N ALA A 135 25.08 -10.17 -7.89
CA ALA A 135 26.46 -9.95 -7.45
C ALA A 135 27.43 -11.03 -7.97
N GLN A 136 26.92 -12.23 -8.30
CA GLN A 136 27.72 -13.31 -8.88
C GLN A 136 27.88 -13.13 -10.39
N GLU A 137 26.77 -12.87 -11.09
CA GLU A 137 26.73 -12.66 -12.55
C GLU A 137 25.48 -11.85 -12.95
N PRO A 138 25.46 -11.17 -14.12
CA PRO A 138 24.27 -10.47 -14.60
C PRO A 138 23.05 -11.40 -14.72
N LEU A 139 21.89 -10.98 -14.23
CA LEU A 139 20.70 -11.82 -14.12
C LEU A 139 19.58 -11.33 -15.04
N ALA A 140 18.89 -12.25 -15.71
CA ALA A 140 17.69 -11.98 -16.50
C ALA A 140 16.50 -12.80 -15.97
N LEU A 141 15.46 -12.13 -15.49
CA LEU A 141 14.22 -12.72 -14.99
C LEU A 141 13.12 -12.57 -16.04
N PHE A 142 12.61 -13.69 -16.55
CA PHE A 142 11.51 -13.75 -17.50
C PHE A 142 10.25 -14.26 -16.79
N VAL A 143 9.19 -13.44 -16.75
CA VAL A 143 7.92 -13.76 -16.10
C VAL A 143 6.77 -13.71 -17.11
N ASP A 144 6.20 -14.87 -17.45
CA ASP A 144 5.13 -15.00 -18.45
C ASP A 144 3.73 -15.02 -17.82
N ASP A 145 2.73 -14.71 -18.64
CA ASP A 145 1.30 -14.71 -18.31
C ASP A 145 0.92 -13.90 -17.04
N LEU A 146 1.53 -12.73 -16.82
CA LEU A 146 1.29 -11.89 -15.62
C LEU A 146 -0.17 -11.48 -15.40
N GLN A 147 -1.08 -11.67 -16.35
CA GLN A 147 -2.52 -11.51 -16.09
C GLN A 147 -3.03 -12.40 -14.94
N TRP A 148 -2.33 -13.52 -14.66
CA TRP A 148 -2.66 -14.47 -13.60
C TRP A 148 -1.83 -14.32 -12.32
N VAL A 149 -0.99 -13.28 -12.24
CA VAL A 149 -0.05 -13.10 -11.12
C VAL A 149 -0.76 -12.97 -9.77
N ASP A 150 -0.19 -13.58 -8.73
CA ASP A 150 -0.63 -13.39 -7.35
C ASP A 150 -0.17 -12.01 -6.81
N PRO A 151 -0.93 -11.39 -5.88
CA PRO A 151 -0.61 -10.05 -5.37
C PRO A 151 0.79 -9.92 -4.74
N ALA A 152 1.31 -10.99 -4.13
CA ALA A 152 2.58 -10.96 -3.41
C ALA A 152 3.78 -11.06 -4.37
N SER A 153 3.73 -11.93 -5.39
CA SER A 153 4.70 -11.93 -6.50
C SER A 153 4.70 -10.61 -7.26
N LEU A 154 3.51 -10.04 -7.50
CA LEU A 154 3.39 -8.75 -8.16
C LEU A 154 4.13 -7.65 -7.39
N LEU A 155 4.07 -7.68 -6.05
CA LEU A 155 4.82 -6.75 -5.20
C LEU A 155 6.33 -6.93 -5.37
N VAL A 156 6.84 -8.17 -5.41
CA VAL A 156 8.27 -8.45 -5.64
C VAL A 156 8.71 -7.94 -7.01
N VAL A 157 7.99 -8.29 -8.09
CA VAL A 157 8.28 -7.81 -9.45
C VAL A 157 8.27 -6.27 -9.51
N GLN A 158 7.31 -5.64 -8.84
CA GLN A 158 7.21 -4.18 -8.79
C GLN A 158 8.36 -3.53 -7.99
N ARG A 159 8.91 -4.22 -6.98
CA ARG A 159 10.10 -3.77 -6.23
C ARG A 159 11.37 -3.95 -7.04
N LEU A 160 11.54 -5.10 -7.72
CA LEU A 160 12.65 -5.37 -8.62
C LEU A 160 12.74 -4.36 -9.76
N ILE A 161 11.61 -4.00 -10.38
CA ILE A 161 11.57 -2.97 -11.44
C ILE A 161 12.03 -1.60 -10.91
N ARG A 162 11.75 -1.27 -9.65
CA ARG A 162 12.19 0.00 -9.04
C ARG A 162 13.68 0.00 -8.69
N SER A 163 14.25 -1.15 -8.32
CA SER A 163 15.67 -1.30 -7.99
C SER A 163 16.55 -1.68 -9.19
N VAL A 164 15.95 -1.96 -10.36
CA VAL A 164 16.66 -2.51 -11.53
C VAL A 164 17.85 -1.66 -11.98
N GLN A 165 17.81 -0.34 -11.81
CA GLN A 165 18.92 0.55 -12.19
C GLN A 165 20.16 0.42 -11.31
N GLN A 166 20.03 -0.21 -10.13
CA GLN A 166 21.09 -0.33 -9.13
C GLN A 166 21.86 -1.65 -9.24
N GLN A 167 21.44 -2.55 -10.16
CA GLN A 167 21.94 -3.91 -10.28
C GLN A 167 22.06 -4.32 -11.76
N PRO A 168 22.94 -5.27 -12.13
CA PRO A 168 23.02 -5.85 -13.47
C PRO A 168 21.86 -6.82 -13.74
N LEU A 169 20.63 -6.30 -13.67
CA LEU A 169 19.38 -7.06 -13.71
C LEU A 169 18.54 -6.70 -14.94
N LEU A 170 18.02 -7.71 -15.65
CA LEU A 170 16.99 -7.56 -16.68
C LEU A 170 15.69 -8.23 -16.20
N VAL A 171 14.58 -7.49 -16.14
CA VAL A 171 13.25 -8.07 -15.82
C VAL A 171 12.32 -7.95 -17.01
N VAL A 172 11.88 -9.07 -17.60
CA VAL A 172 10.98 -9.09 -18.75
C VAL A 172 9.67 -9.78 -18.38
N GLY A 173 8.56 -9.02 -18.39
CA GLY A 173 7.23 -9.55 -18.14
C GLY A 173 6.38 -9.68 -19.39
N ALA A 174 5.62 -10.76 -19.57
CA ALA A 174 4.65 -10.89 -20.65
C ALA A 174 3.24 -11.02 -20.11
N TYR A 175 2.27 -10.35 -20.76
CA TYR A 175 0.87 -10.44 -20.34
C TYR A 175 -0.12 -10.08 -21.46
N ARG A 176 -1.38 -10.42 -21.25
CA ARG A 176 -2.51 -10.10 -22.12
C ARG A 176 -3.16 -8.78 -21.66
N PRO A 177 -3.43 -7.81 -22.56
CA PRO A 177 -4.08 -6.57 -22.17
C PRO A 177 -5.49 -6.85 -21.65
N GLU A 178 -5.81 -6.36 -20.44
CA GLU A 178 -7.11 -6.55 -19.79
C GLU A 178 -7.62 -5.20 -19.23
N PRO A 179 -8.89 -4.83 -19.47
CA PRO A 179 -9.44 -3.59 -18.93
C PRO A 179 -9.31 -3.54 -17.40
N ARG A 180 -8.43 -2.67 -16.89
CA ARG A 180 -8.12 -2.47 -15.47
C ARG A 180 -7.36 -3.63 -14.80
N GLY A 181 -6.65 -4.47 -15.55
CA GLY A 181 -5.77 -5.51 -15.01
C GLY A 181 -4.58 -4.95 -14.23
N GLU A 182 -4.15 -5.65 -13.17
CA GLU A 182 -3.01 -5.24 -12.33
C GLU A 182 -1.67 -5.24 -13.09
N ALA A 183 -1.48 -6.20 -14.01
CA ALA A 183 -0.31 -6.23 -14.91
C ALA A 183 -0.30 -5.04 -15.88
N ASP A 184 -1.47 -4.62 -16.38
CA ASP A 184 -1.62 -3.41 -17.20
C ASP A 184 -1.25 -2.15 -16.40
N ARG A 185 -1.69 -2.03 -15.15
CA ARG A 185 -1.30 -0.93 -14.26
C ARG A 185 0.19 -0.91 -13.98
N LEU A 186 0.83 -2.07 -13.81
CA LEU A 186 2.28 -2.18 -13.64
C LEU A 186 3.03 -1.75 -14.92
N SER A 187 2.53 -2.18 -16.09
CA SER A 187 3.09 -1.83 -17.40
C SER A 187 2.92 -0.34 -17.77
N GLN A 188 1.90 0.32 -17.21
CA GLN A 188 1.55 1.72 -17.51
C GLN A 188 1.99 2.67 -16.39
N SER A 189 2.53 2.14 -15.28
CA SER A 189 3.06 2.92 -14.15
C SER A 189 4.23 3.81 -14.61
N PRO A 190 4.15 5.14 -14.46
CA PRO A 190 5.20 6.07 -14.93
C PRO A 190 6.51 6.14 -14.08
N VAL A 191 6.72 5.27 -13.07
CA VAL A 191 7.91 5.22 -12.17
C VAL A 191 9.18 4.77 -12.93
N ARG A 192 9.16 4.85 -14.27
CA ARG A 192 10.07 4.21 -15.21
C ARG A 192 11.25 5.10 -15.51
N GLY A 193 12.25 5.07 -14.64
CA GLY A 193 13.60 5.03 -15.20
C GLY A 193 13.80 3.60 -15.72
N ASN A 194 13.93 3.40 -17.04
CA ASN A 194 14.36 2.12 -17.66
C ASN A 194 13.33 0.97 -17.74
N CYS A 195 12.07 1.24 -18.12
CA CYS A 195 11.13 0.16 -18.45
C CYS A 195 10.47 0.32 -19.83
N ALA A 196 10.75 -0.59 -20.76
CA ALA A 196 10.17 -0.63 -22.10
C ALA A 196 8.79 -1.33 -22.12
N VAL A 197 7.91 -0.95 -23.04
CA VAL A 197 6.67 -1.69 -23.35
C VAL A 197 6.68 -2.03 -24.84
N LEU A 198 6.63 -3.31 -25.15
CA LEU A 198 6.69 -3.88 -26.49
C LEU A 198 5.32 -4.47 -26.83
N GLY A 199 4.53 -3.74 -27.59
CA GLY A 199 3.23 -4.20 -28.07
C GLY A 199 3.38 -5.11 -29.29
N LEU A 200 3.05 -6.39 -29.13
CA LEU A 200 3.01 -7.37 -30.22
C LEU A 200 1.71 -7.26 -31.00
N ALA A 201 1.75 -6.58 -32.14
CA ALA A 201 0.66 -6.58 -33.11
C ALA A 201 0.57 -7.93 -33.85
N PRO A 202 -0.59 -8.29 -34.44
CA PRO A 202 -0.68 -9.40 -35.39
C PRO A 202 0.36 -9.26 -36.53
N LEU A 203 0.84 -10.40 -37.04
CA LEU A 203 1.80 -10.42 -38.15
C LEU A 203 1.20 -9.75 -39.39
N LYS A 204 2.01 -8.90 -40.03
CA LYS A 204 1.64 -8.29 -41.30
C LYS A 204 1.61 -9.35 -42.41
N PRO A 205 0.82 -9.15 -43.49
CA PRO A 205 0.70 -10.12 -44.58
C PRO A 205 2.04 -10.65 -45.18
N PRO A 206 3.11 -9.84 -45.30
CA PRO A 206 4.41 -10.35 -45.75
C PRO A 206 5.04 -11.35 -44.77
N ALA A 207 4.92 -11.09 -43.45
CA ALA A 207 5.43 -11.99 -42.42
C ALA A 207 4.59 -13.28 -42.31
N VAL A 208 3.28 -13.19 -42.54
CA VAL A 208 2.41 -14.38 -42.66
C VAL A 208 2.83 -15.23 -43.85
N SER A 209 3.11 -14.60 -45.00
CA SER A 209 3.54 -15.31 -46.21
C SER A 209 4.90 -15.98 -46.02
N ALA A 210 5.85 -15.29 -45.40
CA ALA A 210 7.15 -15.87 -45.05
C ALA A 210 7.04 -17.03 -44.04
N LEU A 211 6.14 -16.91 -43.05
CA LEU A 211 5.86 -17.99 -42.09
C LEU A 211 5.24 -19.22 -42.79
N LEU A 212 4.32 -19.02 -43.73
CA LEU A 212 3.76 -20.11 -44.53
C LEU A 212 4.81 -20.73 -45.44
N ALA A 213 5.70 -19.92 -46.04
CA ALA A 213 6.76 -20.44 -46.89
C ALA A 213 7.72 -21.36 -46.12
N ASP A 214 8.08 -20.96 -44.90
CA ASP A 214 8.91 -21.74 -43.99
C ASP A 214 8.23 -23.05 -43.56
N LEU A 215 6.95 -23.00 -43.22
CA LEU A 215 6.18 -24.16 -42.75
C LEU A 215 5.81 -25.15 -43.87
N CYS A 216 5.58 -24.67 -45.08
CA CYS A 216 5.07 -25.45 -46.21
C CYS A 216 6.15 -25.80 -47.24
N GLY A 217 7.38 -25.29 -47.09
CA GLY A 217 8.51 -25.60 -47.97
C GLY A 217 8.48 -24.92 -49.35
N GLY A 218 7.67 -23.87 -49.53
CA GLY A 218 7.54 -23.12 -50.79
C GLY A 218 6.66 -21.88 -50.64
N GLU A 219 6.82 -20.90 -51.54
CA GLU A 219 6.05 -19.64 -51.51
C GLU A 219 4.54 -19.92 -51.54
N PRO A 220 3.73 -19.33 -50.64
CA PRO A 220 2.31 -19.69 -50.55
C PRO A 220 1.55 -19.26 -51.80
N GLY A 221 0.77 -20.17 -52.39
CA GLY A 221 -0.10 -19.89 -53.53
C GLY A 221 -1.31 -19.01 -53.15
N PRO A 222 -2.07 -18.49 -54.14
CA PRO A 222 -3.26 -17.68 -53.90
C PRO A 222 -4.29 -18.29 -52.93
N ARG A 223 -4.56 -19.60 -52.98
CA ARG A 223 -5.56 -20.19 -52.08
C ARG A 223 -5.03 -20.34 -50.67
N LEU A 224 -3.78 -20.78 -50.51
CA LEU A 224 -3.13 -20.84 -49.21
C LEU A 224 -3.07 -19.46 -48.53
N ARG A 225 -2.79 -18.39 -49.30
CA ARG A 225 -2.85 -17.00 -48.81
C ARG A 225 -4.26 -16.59 -48.38
N ASN A 226 -5.27 -16.82 -49.21
CA ASN A 226 -6.67 -16.49 -48.88
C ASN A 226 -7.15 -17.27 -47.64
N MET A 227 -6.73 -18.52 -47.47
CA MET A 227 -7.06 -19.32 -46.28
C MET A 227 -6.39 -18.75 -45.02
N ALA A 228 -5.16 -18.24 -45.15
CA ALA A 228 -4.44 -17.61 -44.05
C ALA A 228 -4.99 -16.22 -43.66
N GLU A 229 -5.78 -15.55 -44.50
CA GLU A 229 -6.47 -14.30 -44.13
C GLU A 229 -7.40 -14.52 -42.92
N GLY A 230 -8.03 -15.70 -42.82
CA GLY A 230 -8.88 -16.08 -41.69
C GLY A 230 -8.13 -16.20 -40.35
N ALA A 231 -6.79 -16.29 -40.37
CA ALA A 231 -5.96 -16.27 -39.17
C ALA A 231 -5.69 -14.84 -38.65
N ALA A 232 -6.08 -13.80 -39.40
CA ALA A 232 -5.93 -12.39 -39.06
C ALA A 232 -4.51 -12.00 -38.56
N GLY A 233 -3.47 -12.66 -39.10
CA GLY A 233 -2.08 -12.44 -38.71
C GLY A 233 -1.66 -13.05 -37.37
N ASN A 234 -2.49 -13.86 -36.70
CA ASN A 234 -2.09 -14.56 -35.48
C ASN A 234 -1.13 -15.72 -35.82
N PRO A 235 0.16 -15.68 -35.41
CA PRO A 235 1.14 -16.71 -35.76
C PRO A 235 0.75 -18.11 -35.32
N LEU A 236 0.04 -18.24 -34.19
CA LEU A 236 -0.47 -19.53 -33.74
C LEU A 236 -1.43 -20.12 -34.77
N TYR A 237 -2.39 -19.31 -35.22
CA TYR A 237 -3.42 -19.76 -36.17
C TYR A 237 -2.83 -20.09 -37.55
N VAL A 238 -1.83 -19.33 -38.00
CA VAL A 238 -1.12 -19.61 -39.26
C VAL A 238 -0.37 -20.95 -39.19
N ARG A 239 0.33 -21.22 -38.08
CA ARG A 239 0.99 -22.50 -37.83
C ARG A 239 0.01 -23.67 -37.78
N GLU A 240 -1.12 -23.46 -37.11
CA GLU A 240 -2.17 -24.46 -36.99
C GLU A 240 -2.81 -24.81 -38.35
N LEU A 241 -3.06 -23.81 -39.19
CA LEU A 241 -3.55 -23.97 -40.55
C LEU A 241 -2.58 -24.79 -41.40
N ALA A 242 -1.29 -24.41 -41.42
CA ALA A 242 -0.27 -25.12 -42.20
C ALA A 242 -0.09 -26.58 -41.73
N ALA A 243 -0.03 -26.80 -40.42
CA ALA A 243 0.10 -28.14 -39.85
C ALA A 243 -1.11 -29.04 -40.15
N ALA A 244 -2.32 -28.47 -40.22
CA ALA A 244 -3.52 -29.22 -40.59
C ALA A 244 -3.53 -29.61 -42.07
N LEU A 245 -3.18 -28.67 -42.96
CA LEU A 245 -3.12 -28.92 -44.40
C LEU A 245 -2.00 -29.93 -44.75
N ALA A 246 -0.86 -29.88 -44.05
CA ALA A 246 0.20 -30.87 -44.22
C ALA A 246 -0.23 -32.29 -43.80
N ARG A 247 -1.02 -32.42 -42.71
CA ARG A 247 -1.55 -33.71 -42.24
C ARG A 247 -2.58 -34.33 -43.19
N GLU A 248 -3.34 -33.50 -43.90
CA GLU A 248 -4.33 -33.95 -44.89
C GLU A 248 -3.71 -34.20 -46.28
N GLU A 249 -2.38 -34.11 -46.42
CA GLU A 249 -1.67 -34.13 -47.71
C GLU A 249 -2.27 -33.13 -48.73
N ALA A 250 -2.83 -32.04 -48.21
CA ALA A 250 -3.58 -31.06 -48.98
C ALA A 250 -2.70 -29.91 -49.51
N ILE A 251 -1.39 -29.99 -49.31
CA ILE A 251 -0.40 -29.02 -49.82
C ILE A 251 0.41 -29.69 -50.91
N GLU A 252 0.31 -29.17 -52.13
CA GLU A 252 1.20 -29.54 -53.23
C GLU A 252 2.19 -28.41 -53.50
N VAL A 253 3.48 -28.75 -53.51
CA VAL A 253 4.55 -27.81 -53.88
C VAL A 253 4.93 -28.05 -55.34
N ARG A 254 4.69 -27.06 -56.21
CA ARG A 254 5.08 -27.10 -57.63
C ARG A 254 5.83 -25.83 -57.99
N ASP A 255 6.98 -25.96 -58.65
CA ASP A 255 7.85 -24.84 -59.05
C ASP A 255 8.18 -23.87 -57.91
N GLY A 256 8.36 -24.39 -56.68
CA GLY A 256 8.65 -23.60 -55.50
C GLY A 256 7.43 -22.86 -54.89
N VAL A 257 6.22 -23.12 -55.38
CA VAL A 257 4.96 -22.56 -54.86
C VAL A 257 4.18 -23.65 -54.14
N ALA A 258 3.86 -23.43 -52.86
CA ALA A 258 3.03 -24.34 -52.04
C ALA A 258 1.55 -23.94 -52.14
N GLU A 259 0.69 -24.83 -52.65
CA GLU A 259 -0.72 -24.51 -52.88
C GLU A 259 -1.67 -25.59 -52.35
N VAL A 260 -2.89 -25.19 -51.97
CA VAL A 260 -3.91 -26.09 -51.43
C VAL A 260 -4.68 -26.82 -52.53
N THR A 261 -4.79 -28.15 -52.41
CA THR A 261 -5.52 -29.04 -53.33
C THR A 261 -7.00 -28.62 -53.48
N VAL A 262 -7.53 -28.70 -54.69
CA VAL A 262 -8.90 -28.25 -55.02
C VAL A 262 -9.94 -29.08 -54.25
N GLY A 263 -10.78 -28.44 -53.41
CA GLY A 263 -11.92 -29.09 -52.74
C GLY A 263 -11.77 -29.30 -51.22
N CYS A 264 -10.68 -28.87 -50.59
CA CYS A 264 -10.51 -28.90 -49.13
C CYS A 264 -11.40 -27.83 -48.46
N PRO A 265 -12.39 -28.20 -47.63
CA PRO A 265 -13.24 -27.24 -46.92
C PRO A 265 -12.49 -26.60 -45.74
N VAL A 266 -12.65 -25.28 -45.55
CA VAL A 266 -12.05 -24.54 -44.43
C VAL A 266 -12.77 -24.88 -43.12
N PRO A 267 -12.13 -25.51 -42.11
CA PRO A 267 -12.73 -25.65 -40.80
C PRO A 267 -12.53 -24.36 -39.97
N PRO A 268 -13.54 -23.86 -39.25
CA PRO A 268 -13.32 -22.80 -38.26
C PRO A 268 -12.36 -23.27 -37.15
N LEU A 269 -11.68 -22.34 -36.49
CA LEU A 269 -10.52 -22.60 -35.63
C LEU A 269 -10.78 -23.56 -34.45
N THR A 270 -11.99 -23.51 -33.89
CA THR A 270 -12.48 -24.49 -32.88
C THR A 270 -12.57 -25.90 -33.43
N ARG A 271 -12.79 -26.06 -34.74
CA ARG A 271 -12.83 -27.35 -35.44
C ARG A 271 -11.43 -27.90 -35.74
N LEU A 272 -10.40 -27.06 -35.91
CA LEU A 272 -9.01 -27.49 -36.12
C LEU A 272 -8.38 -28.12 -34.86
N ILE A 273 -8.66 -27.54 -33.68
CA ILE A 273 -8.28 -28.12 -32.38
C ILE A 273 -9.07 -29.41 -32.13
N ALA A 274 -10.39 -29.41 -32.39
CA ALA A 274 -11.21 -30.62 -32.30
C ALA A 274 -10.76 -31.70 -33.31
N HIS A 275 -10.20 -31.33 -34.47
CA HIS A 275 -9.71 -32.28 -35.47
C HIS A 275 -8.39 -32.94 -35.03
N ARG A 276 -7.48 -32.21 -34.37
CA ARG A 276 -6.27 -32.81 -33.75
C ARG A 276 -6.60 -33.85 -32.69
N LEU A 277 -7.61 -33.57 -31.87
CA LEU A 277 -8.06 -34.48 -30.82
C LEU A 277 -8.80 -35.72 -31.37
N ARG A 278 -9.37 -35.64 -32.58
CA ARG A 278 -10.18 -36.70 -33.20
C ARG A 278 -9.38 -37.95 -33.61
N TYR A 279 -8.07 -37.82 -33.80
CA TYR A 279 -7.18 -38.91 -34.22
C TYR A 279 -6.38 -39.52 -33.06
N LEU A 280 -6.51 -38.97 -31.85
CA LEU A 280 -5.89 -39.54 -30.66
C LEU A 280 -6.72 -40.72 -30.16
N ARG A 281 -6.04 -41.73 -29.62
CA ARG A 281 -6.68 -42.80 -28.85
C ARG A 281 -7.39 -42.18 -27.65
N GLU A 282 -8.54 -42.72 -27.27
CA GLU A 282 -9.31 -42.19 -26.12
C GLU A 282 -8.47 -42.20 -24.83
N GLU A 283 -7.55 -43.16 -24.69
CA GLU A 283 -6.59 -43.23 -23.57
C GLU A 283 -5.68 -41.99 -23.50
N VAL A 284 -5.21 -41.50 -24.65
CA VAL A 284 -4.36 -40.31 -24.74
C VAL A 284 -5.18 -39.04 -24.47
N LEU A 285 -6.40 -38.99 -25.00
CA LEU A 285 -7.32 -37.88 -24.75
C LEU A 285 -7.70 -37.77 -23.27
N GLN A 286 -7.91 -38.91 -22.60
CA GLN A 286 -8.20 -38.97 -21.18
C GLN A 286 -7.00 -38.47 -20.35
N ALA A 287 -5.78 -38.89 -20.68
CA ALA A 287 -4.57 -38.41 -20.00
C ALA A 287 -4.37 -36.90 -20.20
N LEU A 288 -4.60 -36.38 -21.41
CA LEU A 288 -4.51 -34.95 -21.72
C LEU A 288 -5.56 -34.11 -20.97
N ARG A 289 -6.79 -34.62 -20.82
CA ARG A 289 -7.82 -33.97 -19.99
C ARG A 289 -7.40 -33.90 -18.53
N VAL A 290 -6.81 -34.96 -17.97
CA VAL A 290 -6.28 -34.95 -16.60
C VAL A 290 -5.10 -33.98 -16.47
N ALA A 291 -4.15 -34.02 -17.39
CA ALA A 291 -3.03 -33.06 -17.42
C ALA A 291 -3.52 -31.60 -17.50
N SER A 292 -4.61 -31.33 -18.21
CA SER A 292 -5.17 -29.97 -18.29
C SER A 292 -5.72 -29.44 -16.95
N VAL A 293 -6.16 -30.36 -16.07
CA VAL A 293 -6.64 -30.06 -14.71
C VAL A 293 -5.49 -29.90 -13.71
N LEU A 294 -4.36 -30.57 -13.96
CA LEU A 294 -3.15 -30.49 -13.13
C LEU A 294 -2.38 -29.16 -13.27
N GLY A 295 -2.73 -28.30 -14.22
CA GLY A 295 -2.17 -26.95 -14.37
C GLY A 295 -1.25 -26.79 -15.59
N ALA A 296 -0.37 -25.78 -15.56
CA ALA A 296 0.49 -25.42 -16.70
C ALA A 296 1.64 -26.42 -16.93
N GLY A 297 1.98 -27.25 -15.95
CA GLY A 297 2.87 -28.38 -16.14
C GLY A 297 2.78 -29.40 -15.00
N CYS A 298 2.84 -30.70 -15.34
CA CYS A 298 2.74 -31.82 -14.40
C CYS A 298 3.82 -32.87 -14.66
N THR A 299 4.24 -33.62 -13.64
CA THR A 299 5.16 -34.75 -13.86
C THR A 299 4.40 -35.99 -14.35
N VAL A 300 5.12 -36.97 -14.93
CA VAL A 300 4.52 -38.28 -15.25
C VAL A 300 4.03 -38.99 -13.98
N ALA A 301 4.67 -38.74 -12.83
CA ALA A 301 4.26 -39.28 -11.54
C ALA A 301 2.94 -38.68 -11.03
N ASP A 302 2.73 -37.37 -11.21
CA ASP A 302 1.46 -36.70 -10.87
C ASP A 302 0.32 -37.28 -11.72
N LEU A 303 0.58 -37.42 -13.03
CA LEU A 303 -0.38 -37.99 -13.98
C LEU A 303 -0.71 -39.46 -13.65
N ALA A 304 0.29 -40.26 -13.28
CA ALA A 304 0.15 -41.64 -12.81
C ALA A 304 -0.72 -41.72 -11.55
N THR A 305 -0.49 -40.82 -10.60
CA THR A 305 -1.21 -40.78 -9.32
C THR A 305 -2.68 -40.43 -9.52
N VAL A 306 -3.02 -39.44 -10.36
CA VAL A 306 -4.42 -39.04 -10.57
C VAL A 306 -5.19 -40.05 -11.44
N LEU A 307 -4.51 -40.65 -12.42
CA LEU A 307 -5.08 -41.69 -13.28
C LEU A 307 -5.15 -43.07 -12.61
N ASP A 308 -4.50 -43.26 -11.46
CA ASP A 308 -4.35 -44.53 -10.75
C ASP A 308 -3.76 -45.62 -11.68
N ARG A 309 -2.65 -45.29 -12.35
CA ARG A 309 -1.94 -46.17 -13.29
C ARG A 309 -0.44 -46.16 -13.03
N PRO A 310 0.27 -47.29 -13.24
CA PRO A 310 1.70 -47.31 -13.07
C PRO A 310 2.41 -46.49 -14.17
N THR A 311 3.50 -45.81 -13.81
CA THR A 311 4.22 -44.86 -14.68
C THR A 311 4.63 -45.45 -16.03
N HIS A 312 4.99 -46.74 -16.08
CA HIS A 312 5.43 -47.41 -17.31
C HIS A 312 4.31 -47.52 -18.37
N GLU A 313 3.04 -47.57 -17.96
CA GLU A 313 1.91 -47.58 -18.91
C GLU A 313 1.68 -46.20 -19.54
N LEU A 314 2.02 -45.13 -18.83
CA LEU A 314 1.86 -43.76 -19.31
C LEU A 314 2.93 -43.32 -20.30
N LEU A 315 4.09 -43.99 -20.36
CA LEU A 315 5.18 -43.63 -21.26
C LEU A 315 4.74 -43.62 -22.74
N SER A 316 3.98 -44.65 -23.15
CA SER A 316 3.45 -44.72 -24.52
C SER A 316 2.41 -43.63 -24.81
N ILE A 317 1.65 -43.23 -23.79
CA ILE A 317 0.61 -42.20 -23.89
C ILE A 317 1.23 -40.81 -24.00
N VAL A 318 2.28 -40.55 -23.21
CA VAL A 318 3.04 -39.31 -23.25
C VAL A 318 3.75 -39.18 -24.60
N ALA A 319 4.41 -40.24 -25.08
CA ALA A 319 5.07 -40.25 -26.39
C ALA A 319 4.09 -39.94 -27.54
N ASP A 320 2.88 -40.51 -27.52
CA ASP A 320 1.84 -40.21 -28.51
C ASP A 320 1.37 -38.75 -28.43
N ALA A 321 1.24 -38.19 -27.22
CA ALA A 321 0.85 -36.79 -27.01
C ALA A 321 1.94 -35.79 -27.45
N GLU A 322 3.21 -36.15 -27.30
CA GLU A 322 4.36 -35.38 -27.80
C GLU A 322 4.49 -35.46 -29.33
N ALA A 323 4.34 -36.65 -29.90
CA ALA A 323 4.33 -36.87 -31.35
C ALA A 323 3.18 -36.12 -32.04
N ALA A 324 2.03 -36.01 -31.37
CA ALA A 324 0.91 -35.18 -31.80
C ALA A 324 1.14 -33.66 -31.60
N GLY A 325 2.26 -33.26 -31.00
CA GLY A 325 2.63 -31.87 -30.76
C GLY A 325 1.76 -31.16 -29.72
N ILE A 326 1.16 -31.90 -28.79
CA ILE A 326 0.27 -31.34 -27.75
C ILE A 326 1.04 -31.04 -26.47
N LEU A 327 1.84 -32.00 -26.03
CA LEU A 327 2.75 -31.84 -24.89
C LEU A 327 4.20 -31.67 -25.36
N ARG A 328 5.02 -31.13 -24.47
CA ARG A 328 6.47 -31.19 -24.53
C ARG A 328 7.02 -31.46 -23.13
N GLU A 329 8.11 -32.20 -23.05
CA GLU A 329 8.92 -32.30 -21.85
C GLU A 329 9.82 -31.06 -21.68
N VAL A 330 9.80 -30.46 -20.48
CA VAL A 330 10.69 -29.37 -20.05
C VAL A 330 11.21 -29.75 -18.67
N GLY A 331 12.49 -30.17 -18.61
CA GLY A 331 13.03 -30.75 -17.38
C GLY A 331 12.35 -32.09 -17.07
N ASP A 332 11.74 -32.21 -15.89
CA ASP A 332 10.96 -33.36 -15.43
C ASP A 332 9.43 -33.17 -15.59
N ARG A 333 9.01 -32.09 -16.25
CA ARG A 333 7.60 -31.70 -16.38
C ARG A 333 7.09 -31.79 -17.80
N LEU A 334 5.84 -32.23 -17.92
CA LEU A 334 5.04 -32.19 -19.14
C LEU A 334 4.31 -30.86 -19.20
N VAL A 335 4.55 -30.07 -20.24
CA VAL A 335 3.95 -28.75 -20.46
C VAL A 335 3.17 -28.76 -21.77
N PHE A 336 1.99 -28.13 -21.78
CA PHE A 336 1.24 -27.94 -23.03
C PHE A 336 2.01 -27.00 -23.96
N ARG A 337 2.23 -27.40 -25.21
CA ARG A 337 2.82 -26.49 -26.22
C ARG A 337 1.96 -25.25 -26.42
N HIS A 338 0.64 -25.39 -26.26
CA HIS A 338 -0.32 -24.32 -26.47
C HIS A 338 -1.36 -24.26 -25.34
N ASP A 339 -1.37 -23.15 -24.61
CA ASP A 339 -2.31 -22.89 -23.51
C ASP A 339 -3.78 -22.85 -23.98
N LEU A 340 -4.05 -22.51 -25.24
CA LEU A 340 -5.41 -22.60 -25.81
C LEU A 340 -5.91 -24.05 -25.94
N ILE A 341 -5.02 -25.02 -26.20
CA ILE A 341 -5.39 -26.45 -26.25
C ILE A 341 -5.69 -26.94 -24.83
N ARG A 342 -4.89 -26.52 -23.85
CA ARG A 342 -5.14 -26.80 -22.43
C ARG A 342 -6.51 -26.28 -22.00
N HIS A 343 -6.83 -25.01 -22.28
CA HIS A 343 -8.15 -24.43 -21.97
C HIS A 343 -9.28 -25.16 -22.67
N ALA A 344 -9.14 -25.47 -23.97
CA ALA A 344 -10.17 -26.21 -24.71
C ALA A 344 -10.39 -27.62 -24.14
N LEU A 345 -9.33 -28.31 -23.73
CA LEU A 345 -9.43 -29.62 -23.07
C LEU A 345 -10.06 -29.50 -21.69
N TYR A 346 -9.68 -28.49 -20.90
CA TYR A 346 -10.21 -28.22 -19.57
C TYR A 346 -11.71 -27.89 -19.60
N ASP A 347 -12.13 -27.02 -20.52
CA ASP A 347 -13.54 -26.64 -20.72
C ASP A 347 -14.38 -27.77 -21.28
N ALA A 348 -13.77 -28.70 -22.02
CA ALA A 348 -14.43 -29.91 -22.51
C ALA A 348 -14.66 -30.96 -21.42
N VAL A 349 -14.03 -30.85 -20.25
CA VAL A 349 -14.28 -31.76 -19.12
C VAL A 349 -15.61 -31.37 -18.45
N PRO A 350 -16.59 -32.29 -18.35
CA PRO A 350 -17.82 -32.02 -17.61
C PRO A 350 -17.55 -31.57 -16.17
N GLY A 351 -18.31 -30.60 -15.66
CA GLY A 351 -18.04 -29.99 -14.35
C GLY A 351 -17.91 -30.98 -13.19
N SER A 352 -18.70 -32.05 -13.18
CA SER A 352 -18.62 -33.12 -12.17
C SER A 352 -17.32 -33.93 -12.26
N VAL A 353 -16.88 -34.27 -13.46
CA VAL A 353 -15.60 -34.97 -13.71
C VAL A 353 -14.44 -34.06 -13.36
N ARG A 354 -14.53 -32.77 -13.70
CA ARG A 354 -13.52 -31.78 -13.35
C ARG A 354 -13.37 -31.63 -11.84
N ALA A 355 -14.47 -31.51 -11.10
CA ALA A 355 -14.44 -31.46 -9.63
C ALA A 355 -13.81 -32.73 -9.02
N MET A 356 -14.13 -33.92 -9.56
CA MET A 356 -13.51 -35.19 -9.16
C MET A 356 -11.99 -35.21 -9.41
N LEU A 357 -11.53 -34.72 -10.56
CA LEU A 357 -10.11 -34.66 -10.91
C LEU A 357 -9.34 -33.68 -10.00
N HIS A 358 -9.91 -32.51 -9.73
CA HIS A 358 -9.34 -31.58 -8.75
C HIS A 358 -9.29 -32.21 -7.35
N LEU A 359 -10.31 -32.96 -6.92
CA LEU A 359 -10.29 -33.67 -5.63
C LEU A 359 -9.15 -34.68 -5.53
N ARG A 360 -9.00 -35.55 -6.55
CA ARG A 360 -7.90 -36.53 -6.58
C ARG A 360 -6.53 -35.88 -6.58
N THR A 361 -6.40 -34.76 -7.30
CA THR A 361 -5.16 -33.98 -7.32
C THR A 361 -4.85 -33.41 -5.94
N ALA A 362 -5.85 -32.82 -5.26
CA ALA A 362 -5.70 -32.31 -3.91
C ALA A 362 -5.27 -33.42 -2.92
N GLN A 363 -5.87 -34.61 -3.02
CA GLN A 363 -5.51 -35.77 -2.19
C GLN A 363 -4.08 -36.23 -2.43
N ALA A 364 -3.66 -36.32 -3.70
CA ALA A 364 -2.30 -36.69 -4.07
C ALA A 364 -1.27 -35.67 -3.54
N LEU A 365 -1.52 -34.38 -3.77
CA LEU A 365 -0.66 -33.29 -3.29
C LEU A 365 -0.56 -33.26 -1.76
N ALA A 366 -1.68 -33.46 -1.05
CA ALA A 366 -1.68 -33.54 0.41
C ALA A 366 -0.86 -34.74 0.91
N THR A 367 -1.00 -35.91 0.28
CA THR A 367 -0.23 -37.12 0.63
C THR A 367 1.26 -36.94 0.38
N ALA A 368 1.62 -36.20 -0.67
CA ALA A 368 3.01 -35.87 -1.00
C ALA A 368 3.60 -34.75 -0.11
N GLY A 369 2.84 -34.20 0.85
CA GLY A 369 3.30 -33.11 1.72
C GLY A 369 3.50 -31.78 1.00
N ALA A 370 2.75 -31.53 -0.07
CA ALA A 370 2.79 -30.25 -0.78
C ALA A 370 2.29 -29.09 0.09
N ALA A 371 2.74 -27.87 -0.24
CA ALA A 371 2.32 -26.66 0.46
C ALA A 371 0.78 -26.51 0.51
N PRO A 372 0.17 -26.14 1.65
CA PRO A 372 -1.28 -26.13 1.82
C PRO A 372 -2.04 -25.26 0.81
N GLU A 373 -1.41 -24.21 0.32
CA GLU A 373 -1.98 -23.30 -0.68
C GLU A 373 -2.24 -24.04 -1.99
N ARG A 374 -1.30 -24.90 -2.42
CA ARG A 374 -1.46 -25.70 -3.64
C ARG A 374 -2.61 -26.70 -3.50
N VAL A 375 -2.77 -27.29 -2.33
CA VAL A 375 -3.88 -28.21 -2.06
C VAL A 375 -5.20 -27.43 -2.03
N ALA A 376 -5.22 -26.24 -1.39
CA ALA A 376 -6.36 -25.35 -1.30
C ALA A 376 -6.89 -24.91 -2.68
N GLU A 377 -6.01 -24.62 -3.63
CA GLU A 377 -6.37 -24.24 -5.01
C GLU A 377 -7.25 -25.31 -5.68
N HIS A 378 -6.85 -26.58 -5.61
CA HIS A 378 -7.64 -27.67 -6.16
C HIS A 378 -8.92 -27.90 -5.35
N LEU A 379 -8.87 -27.77 -4.02
CA LEU A 379 -10.05 -27.89 -3.16
C LEU A 379 -11.10 -26.81 -3.40
N LEU A 380 -10.71 -25.59 -3.79
CA LEU A 380 -11.65 -24.53 -4.16
C LEU A 380 -12.48 -24.90 -5.39
N VAL A 381 -11.94 -25.67 -6.34
CA VAL A 381 -12.71 -26.14 -7.50
C VAL A 381 -13.48 -27.42 -7.17
N ALA A 382 -12.89 -28.29 -6.35
CA ALA A 382 -13.45 -29.58 -5.96
C ALA A 382 -14.53 -29.51 -4.86
N ALA A 383 -14.70 -28.36 -4.20
CA ALA A 383 -15.33 -28.25 -2.88
C ALA A 383 -16.69 -28.97 -2.71
N PRO A 384 -17.64 -28.96 -3.67
CA PRO A 384 -18.90 -29.69 -3.48
C PRO A 384 -18.72 -31.22 -3.37
N ALA A 385 -17.68 -31.77 -4.00
CA ALA A 385 -17.37 -33.21 -4.02
C ALA A 385 -16.33 -33.62 -2.96
N ALA A 386 -15.62 -32.67 -2.36
CA ALA A 386 -14.51 -32.93 -1.44
C ALA A 386 -14.96 -33.37 -0.03
N GLY A 387 -16.19 -33.03 0.36
CA GLY A 387 -16.88 -33.55 1.55
C GLY A 387 -15.98 -33.75 2.79
N GLU A 388 -15.79 -35.02 3.17
CA GLU A 388 -15.02 -35.43 4.34
C GLU A 388 -13.50 -35.20 4.23
N PHE A 389 -12.94 -35.25 3.01
CA PHE A 389 -11.52 -34.97 2.80
C PHE A 389 -11.20 -33.50 3.09
N LEU A 390 -12.05 -32.58 2.61
CA LEU A 390 -11.88 -31.14 2.86
C LEU A 390 -11.88 -30.83 4.36
N THR A 391 -12.85 -31.37 5.10
CA THR A 391 -12.96 -31.12 6.55
C THR A 391 -11.80 -31.74 7.32
N SER A 392 -11.34 -32.95 6.98
CA SER A 392 -10.17 -33.56 7.61
C SER A 392 -8.88 -32.80 7.30
N TRP A 393 -8.67 -32.43 6.05
CA TRP A 393 -7.46 -31.73 5.62
C TRP A 393 -7.34 -30.33 6.25
N LEU A 394 -8.45 -29.62 6.38
CA LEU A 394 -8.48 -28.31 7.04
C LEU A 394 -8.15 -28.39 8.53
N VAL A 395 -8.44 -29.49 9.24
CA VAL A 395 -8.04 -29.60 10.66
C VAL A 395 -6.52 -29.51 10.81
N ASP A 396 -5.78 -30.12 9.89
CA ASP A 396 -4.30 -30.12 9.96
C ASP A 396 -3.68 -28.88 9.28
N SER A 397 -4.40 -28.26 8.32
CA SER A 397 -3.82 -27.25 7.42
C SER A 397 -4.41 -25.83 7.58
N ALA A 398 -5.54 -25.65 8.27
CA ALA A 398 -6.21 -24.34 8.39
C ALA A 398 -5.35 -23.31 9.12
N ALA A 399 -4.57 -23.75 10.10
CA ALA A 399 -3.50 -23.02 10.76
C ALA A 399 -2.59 -22.26 9.79
N GLN A 400 -1.92 -23.01 8.91
CA GLN A 400 -0.96 -22.48 7.94
C GLN A 400 -1.68 -21.66 6.87
N LEU A 401 -2.82 -22.17 6.38
CA LEU A 401 -3.60 -21.52 5.33
C LEU A 401 -4.20 -20.18 5.77
N THR A 402 -4.67 -20.05 7.01
CA THR A 402 -5.21 -18.79 7.54
C THR A 402 -4.13 -17.72 7.67
N THR A 403 -2.89 -18.14 7.96
CA THR A 403 -1.75 -17.25 8.08
C THR A 403 -1.23 -16.78 6.72
N ARG A 404 -1.12 -17.68 5.75
CA ARG A 404 -0.54 -17.36 4.43
C ARG A 404 -1.57 -16.89 3.41
N ALA A 405 -2.80 -17.40 3.46
CA ALA A 405 -3.87 -17.08 2.51
C ALA A 405 -5.24 -16.97 3.20
N PRO A 406 -5.47 -15.95 4.08
CA PRO A 406 -6.66 -15.84 4.91
C PRO A 406 -7.97 -15.80 4.12
N ALA A 407 -7.98 -15.16 2.95
CA ALA A 407 -9.17 -15.13 2.09
C ALA A 407 -9.52 -16.52 1.53
N THR A 408 -8.51 -17.28 1.11
CA THR A 408 -8.65 -18.67 0.63
C THR A 408 -9.09 -19.59 1.75
N ALA A 409 -8.47 -19.46 2.92
CA ALA A 409 -8.84 -20.18 4.13
C ALA A 409 -10.31 -19.94 4.48
N LEU A 410 -10.74 -18.68 4.53
CA LEU A 410 -12.13 -18.32 4.84
C LEU A 410 -13.12 -18.98 3.87
N GLN A 411 -12.84 -18.93 2.56
CA GLN A 411 -13.69 -19.56 1.54
C GLN A 411 -13.79 -21.08 1.71
N LEU A 412 -12.67 -21.76 1.96
CA LEU A 412 -12.67 -23.21 2.16
C LEU A 412 -13.32 -23.62 3.47
N ILE A 413 -13.09 -22.86 4.54
CA ILE A 413 -13.69 -23.10 5.86
C ILE A 413 -15.20 -22.89 5.81
N ASP A 414 -15.69 -21.82 5.18
CA ASP A 414 -17.14 -21.58 5.00
C ASP A 414 -17.80 -22.73 4.24
N ARG A 415 -17.14 -23.26 3.20
CA ARG A 415 -17.63 -24.42 2.45
C ARG A 415 -17.59 -25.70 3.27
N ALA A 416 -16.52 -25.92 4.02
CA ALA A 416 -16.39 -27.08 4.90
C ALA A 416 -17.46 -27.07 6.00
N LEU A 417 -17.76 -25.90 6.59
CA LEU A 417 -18.83 -25.72 7.58
C LEU A 417 -20.23 -25.87 6.98
N ALA A 418 -20.43 -25.55 5.71
CA ALA A 418 -21.70 -25.81 5.02
C ALA A 418 -21.92 -27.31 4.73
N LEU A 419 -20.84 -28.08 4.56
CA LEU A 419 -20.87 -29.53 4.30
C LEU A 419 -20.88 -30.35 5.60
N ALA A 420 -20.19 -29.88 6.64
CA ALA A 420 -20.16 -30.51 7.96
C ALA A 420 -21.44 -30.17 8.73
N GLY A 421 -22.15 -31.18 9.22
CA GLY A 421 -23.28 -30.96 10.12
C GLY A 421 -22.85 -30.29 11.44
N PRO A 422 -23.76 -29.62 12.17
CA PRO A 422 -23.45 -28.94 13.43
C PRO A 422 -23.01 -29.87 14.58
N HIS A 423 -23.08 -31.19 14.37
CA HIS A 423 -22.64 -32.25 15.29
C HIS A 423 -21.29 -32.88 14.90
N ASP A 424 -20.63 -32.43 13.83
CA ASP A 424 -19.27 -32.88 13.49
C ASP A 424 -18.28 -32.38 14.56
N SER A 425 -17.44 -33.26 15.09
CA SER A 425 -16.44 -32.90 16.11
C SER A 425 -15.42 -31.88 15.62
N ARG A 426 -15.26 -31.73 14.30
CA ARG A 426 -14.36 -30.77 13.64
C ARG A 426 -15.02 -29.40 13.43
N HIS A 427 -16.34 -29.28 13.62
CA HIS A 427 -17.08 -28.05 13.39
C HIS A 427 -16.55 -26.91 14.25
N ASP A 428 -16.33 -27.16 15.55
CA ASP A 428 -15.81 -26.15 16.46
C ASP A 428 -14.40 -25.70 16.04
N HIS A 429 -13.54 -26.64 15.63
CA HIS A 429 -12.19 -26.34 15.14
C HIS A 429 -12.18 -25.45 13.90
N LEU A 430 -13.05 -25.72 12.94
CA LEU A 430 -13.20 -24.89 11.75
C LEU A 430 -13.76 -23.50 12.06
N GLN A 431 -14.68 -23.36 13.01
CA GLN A 431 -15.19 -22.04 13.45
C GLN A 431 -14.09 -21.18 14.08
N TRP A 432 -13.10 -21.78 14.75
CA TRP A 432 -11.96 -21.03 15.31
C TRP A 432 -11.10 -20.41 14.21
N HIS A 433 -10.69 -21.21 13.22
CA HIS A 433 -9.92 -20.71 12.09
C HIS A 433 -10.73 -19.74 11.22
N ARG A 434 -12.06 -19.90 11.16
CA ARG A 434 -12.97 -18.92 10.53
C ARG A 434 -12.86 -17.55 11.18
N ALA A 435 -12.91 -17.46 12.51
CA ALA A 435 -12.83 -16.20 13.24
C ALA A 435 -11.47 -15.50 12.99
N ILE A 436 -10.37 -16.26 12.97
CA ILE A 436 -9.03 -15.74 12.66
C ILE A 436 -8.96 -15.21 11.23
N ALA A 437 -9.49 -15.97 10.26
CA ALA A 437 -9.51 -15.59 8.85
C ALA A 437 -10.37 -14.35 8.61
N GLN A 438 -11.53 -14.23 9.27
CA GLN A 438 -12.40 -13.06 9.23
C GLN A 438 -11.72 -11.81 9.79
N LEU A 439 -11.06 -11.93 10.95
CA LEU A 439 -10.30 -10.83 11.53
C LEU A 439 -9.20 -10.36 10.56
N SER A 440 -8.45 -11.31 9.98
CA SER A 440 -7.38 -11.04 9.01
C SER A 440 -7.89 -10.40 7.71
N CYS A 441 -9.12 -10.73 7.29
CA CYS A 441 -9.79 -10.12 6.14
C CYS A 441 -10.49 -8.78 6.46
N GLY A 442 -10.49 -8.33 7.73
CA GLY A 442 -11.17 -7.12 8.16
C GLY A 442 -12.70 -7.23 8.29
N HIS A 443 -13.25 -8.45 8.31
CA HIS A 443 -14.67 -8.73 8.59
C HIS A 443 -14.91 -8.69 10.11
N LEU A 444 -14.76 -7.50 10.71
CA LEU A 444 -14.63 -7.34 12.16
C LEU A 444 -15.89 -7.75 12.94
N ALA A 445 -17.08 -7.45 12.41
CA ALA A 445 -18.33 -7.78 13.10
C ALA A 445 -18.56 -9.29 13.12
N GLU A 446 -18.33 -9.93 11.97
CA GLU A 446 -18.45 -11.37 11.80
C GLU A 446 -17.38 -12.13 12.59
N ALA A 447 -16.16 -11.60 12.67
CA ALA A 447 -15.08 -12.16 13.48
C ALA A 447 -15.44 -12.16 14.97
N GLU A 448 -15.97 -11.04 15.48
CA GLU A 448 -16.40 -10.94 16.89
C GLU A 448 -17.52 -11.92 17.20
N GLU A 449 -18.55 -11.98 16.37
CA GLU A 449 -19.70 -12.89 16.55
C GLU A 449 -19.26 -14.35 16.52
N THR A 450 -18.47 -14.73 15.50
CA THR A 450 -17.96 -16.09 15.35
C THR A 450 -17.09 -16.51 16.55
N ALA A 451 -16.21 -15.61 17.02
CA ALA A 451 -15.37 -15.88 18.18
C ALA A 451 -16.18 -16.02 19.48
N ARG A 452 -17.22 -15.19 19.70
CA ARG A 452 -18.11 -15.33 20.87
C ARG A 452 -18.89 -16.64 20.85
N CYS A 453 -19.44 -17.02 19.69
CA CYS A 453 -20.14 -18.30 19.54
C CYS A 453 -19.22 -19.50 19.78
N ALA A 454 -17.98 -19.44 19.28
CA ALA A 454 -16.98 -20.47 19.52
C ALA A 454 -16.57 -20.55 21.01
N LEU A 455 -16.35 -19.40 21.66
CA LEU A 455 -15.97 -19.33 23.07
C LEU A 455 -17.06 -19.90 23.98
N ALA A 456 -18.34 -19.68 23.66
CA ALA A 456 -19.46 -20.22 24.43
C ALA A 456 -19.63 -21.75 24.30
N ARG A 457 -19.03 -22.38 23.28
CA ARG A 457 -19.17 -23.81 22.98
C ARG A 457 -17.93 -24.62 23.32
N THR A 458 -16.74 -24.03 23.23
CA THR A 458 -15.48 -24.75 23.47
C THR A 458 -15.37 -25.21 24.93
N ARG A 459 -14.80 -26.41 25.12
CA ARG A 459 -14.38 -26.93 26.42
C ARG A 459 -12.86 -27.06 26.52
N ASP A 460 -12.17 -26.67 25.45
CA ASP A 460 -10.72 -26.73 25.34
C ASP A 460 -10.12 -25.37 25.74
N LEU A 461 -9.39 -25.38 26.86
CA LEU A 461 -8.76 -24.20 27.44
C LEU A 461 -7.66 -23.62 26.53
N VAL A 462 -7.11 -24.41 25.61
CA VAL A 462 -6.08 -23.95 24.66
C VAL A 462 -6.61 -22.84 23.75
N TRP A 463 -7.91 -22.84 23.43
CA TRP A 463 -8.53 -21.91 22.49
C TRP A 463 -9.24 -20.72 23.15
N GLU A 464 -9.40 -20.74 24.47
CA GLU A 464 -10.08 -19.68 25.20
C GLU A 464 -9.37 -18.32 25.01
N CYS A 465 -8.07 -18.27 25.29
CA CYS A 465 -7.29 -17.04 25.17
C CYS A 465 -7.28 -16.46 23.73
N PRO A 466 -6.99 -17.24 22.67
CA PRO A 466 -7.07 -16.76 21.29
C PRO A 466 -8.43 -16.18 20.90
N LEU A 467 -9.54 -16.84 21.26
CA LEU A 467 -10.88 -16.36 20.92
C LEU A 467 -11.20 -15.04 21.62
N ARG A 468 -10.80 -14.90 22.89
CA ARG A 468 -10.92 -13.64 23.63
C ARG A 468 -10.12 -12.51 22.99
N TRP A 469 -8.91 -12.79 22.52
CA TRP A 469 -8.11 -11.81 21.77
C TRP A 469 -8.78 -11.35 20.47
N ILE A 470 -9.37 -12.26 19.70
CA ILE A 470 -10.14 -11.91 18.48
C ILE A 470 -11.29 -10.96 18.84
N ILE A 471 -12.04 -11.27 19.91
CA ILE A 471 -13.13 -10.41 20.40
C ILE A 471 -12.62 -9.03 20.78
N VAL A 472 -11.55 -8.95 21.57
CA VAL A 472 -10.94 -7.70 22.02
C VAL A 472 -10.50 -6.84 20.83
N HIS A 473 -9.76 -7.40 19.89
CA HIS A 473 -9.27 -6.64 18.73
C HIS A 473 -10.37 -6.25 17.76
N ALA A 474 -11.34 -7.14 17.50
CA ALA A 474 -12.49 -6.82 16.65
C ALA A 474 -13.33 -5.69 17.25
N ALA A 475 -13.65 -5.76 18.55
CA ALA A 475 -14.40 -4.71 19.24
C ALA A 475 -13.64 -3.37 19.25
N PHE A 476 -12.34 -3.39 19.56
CA PHE A 476 -11.51 -2.18 19.55
C PHE A 476 -11.43 -1.56 18.16
N ALA A 477 -11.18 -2.36 17.12
CA ALA A 477 -11.10 -1.90 15.73
C ALA A 477 -12.44 -1.36 15.19
N ARG A 478 -13.58 -1.80 15.77
CA ARG A 478 -14.92 -1.25 15.49
C ARG A 478 -15.22 0.05 16.24
N GLY A 479 -14.29 0.58 17.03
CA GLY A 479 -14.48 1.77 17.85
C GLY A 479 -15.29 1.51 19.13
N ARG A 480 -15.25 0.28 19.66
CA ARG A 480 -15.93 -0.13 20.89
C ARG A 480 -14.93 -0.55 21.97
N PRO A 481 -14.06 0.37 22.46
CA PRO A 481 -13.11 0.05 23.51
C PRO A 481 -13.79 -0.26 24.85
N ASP A 482 -15.04 0.16 25.05
CA ASP A 482 -15.89 -0.22 26.18
C ASP A 482 -16.09 -1.75 26.24
N LEU A 483 -16.44 -2.36 25.10
CA LEU A 483 -16.62 -3.81 25.01
C LEU A 483 -15.29 -4.56 25.09
N ALA A 484 -14.24 -4.03 24.47
CA ALA A 484 -12.90 -4.59 24.58
C ALA A 484 -12.36 -4.53 26.03
N LEU A 485 -12.65 -3.46 26.77
CA LEU A 485 -12.29 -3.33 28.19
C LEU A 485 -12.97 -4.38 29.07
N ILE A 486 -14.26 -4.64 28.83
CA ILE A 486 -14.99 -5.69 29.56
C ILE A 486 -14.33 -7.05 29.31
N GLU A 487 -14.06 -7.38 28.05
CA GLU A 487 -13.48 -8.68 27.67
C GLU A 487 -12.05 -8.85 28.22
N THR A 488 -11.19 -7.84 28.11
CA THR A 488 -9.82 -7.87 28.68
C THR A 488 -9.84 -8.07 30.20
N ARG A 489 -10.74 -7.40 30.94
CA ARG A 489 -10.89 -7.59 32.38
C ARG A 489 -11.35 -9.00 32.74
N LEU A 490 -12.34 -9.53 32.01
CA LEU A 490 -12.81 -10.91 32.19
C LEU A 490 -11.68 -11.92 31.96
N ALA A 491 -10.90 -11.74 30.88
CA ALA A 491 -9.78 -12.62 30.57
C ALA A 491 -8.68 -12.56 31.63
N SER A 492 -8.29 -11.36 32.07
CA SER A 492 -7.24 -11.17 33.07
C SER A 492 -7.60 -11.68 34.48
N GLY A 493 -8.89 -11.80 34.79
CA GLY A 493 -9.39 -12.32 36.06
C GLY A 493 -9.72 -13.82 36.04
N SER A 494 -9.61 -14.47 34.88
CA SER A 494 -9.89 -15.90 34.73
C SER A 494 -8.74 -16.75 35.28
N GLN A 495 -9.06 -17.82 36.00
CA GLN A 495 -8.07 -18.79 36.47
C GLN A 495 -7.57 -19.72 35.34
N ASP A 496 -8.33 -19.79 34.25
CA ASP A 496 -8.04 -20.65 33.09
C ASP A 496 -7.10 -19.98 32.08
N VAL A 497 -6.80 -18.68 32.27
CA VAL A 497 -5.88 -17.92 31.41
C VAL A 497 -4.46 -17.96 32.01
N PRO A 498 -3.43 -18.33 31.22
CA PRO A 498 -2.03 -18.30 31.68
C PRO A 498 -1.60 -16.92 32.18
N ALA A 499 -0.72 -16.87 33.19
CA ALA A 499 -0.29 -15.62 33.82
C ALA A 499 0.27 -14.59 32.81
N VAL A 500 1.08 -15.05 31.85
CA VAL A 500 1.65 -14.20 30.78
C VAL A 500 0.54 -13.57 29.91
N GLU A 501 -0.49 -14.34 29.56
CA GLU A 501 -1.63 -13.85 28.79
C GLU A 501 -2.50 -12.90 29.61
N ALA A 502 -2.67 -13.15 30.91
CA ALA A 502 -3.36 -12.23 31.81
C ALA A 502 -2.65 -10.85 31.86
N ILE A 503 -1.31 -10.82 31.89
CA ILE A 503 -0.52 -9.59 31.82
C ILE A 503 -0.76 -8.87 30.48
N ARG A 504 -0.79 -9.58 29.35
CA ARG A 504 -1.08 -8.99 28.03
C ARG A 504 -2.49 -8.41 27.95
N PHE A 505 -3.51 -9.11 28.47
CA PHE A 505 -4.87 -8.59 28.56
C PHE A 505 -4.96 -7.36 29.47
N GLN A 506 -4.26 -7.35 30.61
CA GLN A 506 -4.16 -6.16 31.47
C GLN A 506 -3.52 -4.99 30.72
N ALA A 507 -2.46 -5.23 29.96
CA ALA A 507 -1.80 -4.20 29.15
C ALA A 507 -2.76 -3.58 28.15
N PHE A 508 -3.53 -4.41 27.43
CA PHE A 508 -4.51 -3.93 26.46
C PHE A 508 -5.72 -3.26 27.13
N SER A 509 -6.08 -3.66 28.35
CA SER A 509 -7.11 -2.96 29.13
C SER A 509 -6.71 -1.51 29.44
N ALA A 510 -5.41 -1.23 29.66
CA ALA A 510 -4.89 0.13 29.80
C ALA A 510 -5.04 0.93 28.49
N VAL A 511 -4.83 0.30 27.33
CA VAL A 511 -5.08 0.92 26.01
C VAL A 511 -6.56 1.25 25.82
N CYS A 512 -7.47 0.36 26.23
CA CYS A 512 -8.91 0.62 26.19
C CYS A 512 -9.31 1.77 27.13
N LEU A 513 -8.77 1.81 28.35
CA LEU A 513 -9.01 2.91 29.30
C LEU A 513 -8.50 4.25 28.76
N LEU A 514 -7.32 4.27 28.16
CA LEU A 514 -6.78 5.45 27.48
C LEU A 514 -7.72 5.91 26.36
N ALA A 515 -8.18 4.98 25.52
CA ALA A 515 -9.11 5.30 24.44
C ALA A 515 -10.44 5.85 24.98
N LEU A 516 -10.90 5.42 26.15
CA LEU A 516 -12.10 5.93 26.84
C LEU A 516 -11.87 7.24 27.61
N GLY A 517 -10.63 7.76 27.66
CA GLY A 517 -10.29 8.98 28.41
C GLY A 517 -10.13 8.79 29.92
N GLU A 518 -10.13 7.56 30.43
CA GLU A 518 -9.97 7.22 31.85
C GLU A 518 -8.48 7.25 32.25
N LEU A 519 -7.83 8.41 32.09
CA LEU A 519 -6.37 8.57 32.13
C LEU A 519 -5.72 8.10 33.45
N ALA A 520 -6.38 8.36 34.60
CA ALA A 520 -5.87 7.95 35.91
C ALA A 520 -5.86 6.42 36.07
N GLN A 521 -6.95 5.75 35.68
CA GLN A 521 -7.03 4.29 35.69
C GLN A 521 -6.08 3.68 34.65
N ALA A 522 -5.97 4.30 33.47
CA ALA A 522 -5.07 3.84 32.42
C ALA A 522 -3.61 3.85 32.89
N GLU A 523 -3.18 4.90 33.62
CA GLU A 523 -1.85 4.93 34.23
C GLU A 523 -1.64 3.82 35.25
N GLU A 524 -2.57 3.67 36.19
CA GLU A 524 -2.43 2.71 37.29
C GLU A 524 -2.26 1.28 36.74
N VAL A 525 -3.09 0.92 35.76
CA VAL A 525 -2.99 -0.37 35.06
C VAL A 525 -1.69 -0.45 34.25
N ALA A 526 -1.32 0.58 33.49
CA ALA A 526 -0.08 0.54 32.71
C ALA A 526 1.18 0.43 33.59
N ALA A 527 1.23 1.11 34.73
CA ALA A 527 2.36 1.08 35.66
C ALA A 527 2.48 -0.26 36.40
N THR A 528 1.36 -0.91 36.70
CA THR A 528 1.36 -2.27 37.27
C THR A 528 1.76 -3.30 36.22
N THR A 529 1.17 -3.24 35.03
CA THR A 529 1.49 -4.13 33.92
C THR A 529 2.93 -3.98 33.43
N ARG A 530 3.50 -2.77 33.39
CA ARG A 530 4.91 -2.55 33.07
C ARG A 530 5.83 -3.38 33.96
N ARG A 531 5.63 -3.33 35.28
CA ARG A 531 6.45 -4.08 36.25
C ARG A 531 6.32 -5.59 36.07
N ALA A 532 5.11 -6.07 35.79
CA ALA A 532 4.85 -7.49 35.54
C ALA A 532 5.48 -7.95 34.22
N ALA A 533 5.35 -7.17 33.14
CA ALA A 533 5.92 -7.45 31.84
C ALA A 533 7.46 -7.43 31.86
N GLU A 534 8.08 -6.52 32.61
CA GLU A 534 9.54 -6.49 32.83
C GLU A 534 10.03 -7.73 33.60
N ALA A 535 9.25 -8.24 34.55
CA ALA A 535 9.60 -9.44 35.33
C ALA A 535 9.52 -10.74 34.50
N GLU A 536 8.58 -10.82 33.57
CA GLU A 536 8.33 -11.98 32.70
C GLU A 536 9.02 -11.86 31.31
N ASP A 537 9.77 -10.78 31.06
CA ASP A 537 10.41 -10.46 29.75
C ASP A 537 9.40 -10.42 28.58
N ASP A 538 8.18 -9.91 28.82
CA ASP A 538 7.11 -9.84 27.82
C ASP A 538 7.11 -8.51 27.05
N GLY A 539 7.81 -8.50 25.91
CA GLY A 539 7.90 -7.33 25.02
C GLY A 539 6.55 -6.72 24.58
N PRO A 540 5.56 -7.51 24.12
CA PRO A 540 4.25 -7.00 23.69
C PRO A 540 3.46 -6.30 24.80
N ALA A 541 3.37 -6.88 25.99
CA ALA A 541 2.71 -6.24 27.13
C ALA A 541 3.45 -4.98 27.57
N LEU A 542 4.78 -5.02 27.58
CA LEU A 542 5.60 -3.85 27.90
C LEU A 542 5.40 -2.72 26.90
N ALA A 543 5.31 -3.02 25.60
CA ALA A 543 5.05 -2.02 24.55
C ALA A 543 3.68 -1.31 24.75
N ASN A 544 2.62 -2.06 25.06
CA ASN A 544 1.30 -1.53 25.39
C ASN A 544 1.33 -0.62 26.63
N ALA A 545 1.98 -1.07 27.70
CA ALA A 545 2.10 -0.30 28.93
C ALA A 545 2.87 1.02 28.70
N LEU A 546 4.01 0.94 28.01
CA LEU A 546 4.81 2.12 27.67
C LEU A 546 4.08 3.08 26.74
N HIS A 547 3.25 2.58 25.81
CA HIS A 547 2.41 3.42 24.96
C HIS A 547 1.45 4.28 25.79
N VAL A 548 0.73 3.65 26.73
CA VAL A 548 -0.22 4.37 27.58
C VAL A 548 0.50 5.42 28.44
N LEU A 549 1.64 5.04 29.03
CA LEU A 549 2.46 5.97 29.81
C LEU A 549 3.02 7.11 28.95
N ALA A 550 3.42 6.84 27.70
CA ALA A 550 3.90 7.84 26.76
C ALA A 550 2.81 8.87 26.44
N VAL A 551 1.60 8.40 26.09
CA VAL A 551 0.47 9.30 25.79
C VAL A 551 0.07 10.10 27.03
N LYS A 552 0.00 9.49 28.21
CA LYS A 552 -0.27 10.24 29.44
C LYS A 552 0.78 11.31 29.68
N ARG A 553 2.06 10.94 29.59
CA ARG A 553 3.16 11.88 29.82
C ARG A 553 3.13 13.03 28.82
N PHE A 554 2.83 12.73 27.55
CA PHE A 554 2.62 13.72 26.50
C PHE A 554 1.50 14.70 26.87
N LEU A 555 0.37 14.23 27.40
CA LEU A 555 -0.76 15.07 27.80
C LEU A 555 -0.48 15.93 29.03
N GLU A 556 0.32 15.45 29.98
CA GLU A 556 0.64 16.18 31.22
C GLU A 556 1.78 17.18 31.04
N ALA A 557 2.82 16.78 30.32
CA ALA A 557 4.07 17.51 30.21
C ALA A 557 4.80 17.07 28.92
N PRO A 558 4.41 17.60 27.74
CA PRO A 558 5.01 17.20 26.48
C PRO A 558 6.51 17.53 26.49
N GLY A 559 7.34 16.53 26.24
CA GLY A 559 8.79 16.62 26.44
C GLY A 559 9.55 15.37 26.03
N ASN A 560 10.86 15.36 26.30
CA ASN A 560 11.74 14.24 25.91
C ASN A 560 11.37 12.92 26.60
N GLU A 561 10.85 12.95 27.83
CA GLU A 561 10.45 11.74 28.56
C GLU A 561 9.30 11.00 27.86
N ALA A 562 8.26 11.73 27.43
CA ALA A 562 7.15 11.15 26.66
C ALA A 562 7.67 10.52 25.36
N LEU A 563 8.55 11.24 24.66
CA LEU A 563 9.16 10.78 23.42
C LEU A 563 10.01 9.52 23.64
N GLU A 564 10.80 9.45 24.71
CA GLU A 564 11.62 8.28 25.04
C GLU A 564 10.75 7.04 25.31
N LEU A 565 9.64 7.21 26.04
CA LEU A 565 8.66 6.15 26.26
C LEU A 565 8.03 5.68 24.94
N ALA A 566 7.61 6.60 24.07
CA ALA A 566 7.02 6.26 22.76
C ALA A 566 8.02 5.56 21.83
N GLN A 567 9.28 6.01 21.82
CA GLN A 567 10.36 5.36 21.09
C GLN A 567 10.63 3.95 21.64
N HIS A 568 10.61 3.79 22.96
CA HIS A 568 10.81 2.49 23.60
C HIS A 568 9.67 1.52 23.27
N ALA A 569 8.42 1.97 23.40
CA ALA A 569 7.24 1.20 23.00
C ALA A 569 7.32 0.75 21.53
N THR A 570 7.73 1.66 20.63
CA THR A 570 7.86 1.36 19.20
C THR A 570 9.01 0.38 18.89
N ARG A 571 10.10 0.37 19.68
CA ARG A 571 11.20 -0.59 19.54
C ARG A 571 10.83 -1.98 20.08
N LEU A 572 10.07 -2.02 21.17
CA LEU A 572 9.66 -3.25 21.84
C LEU A 572 8.46 -3.91 21.20
N ALA A 573 7.65 -3.17 20.45
CA ALA A 573 6.61 -3.75 19.63
C ALA A 573 7.27 -4.70 18.62
N PRO A 574 7.18 -6.03 18.80
CA PRO A 574 7.66 -6.92 17.77
C PRO A 574 6.88 -6.60 16.50
N GLU A 575 7.52 -6.84 15.37
CA GLU A 575 6.86 -6.59 14.10
C GLU A 575 5.54 -7.43 14.02
N THR A 576 5.48 -8.56 14.73
CA THR A 576 4.38 -9.53 14.85
C THR A 576 3.13 -9.06 15.59
N ILE A 577 3.05 -7.79 16.02
CA ILE A 577 1.81 -7.22 16.56
C ILE A 577 0.84 -6.90 15.40
N HIS A 578 -0.47 -7.13 15.60
CA HIS A 578 -1.51 -6.73 14.64
C HIS A 578 -1.24 -5.31 14.06
N PRO A 579 -1.17 -5.12 12.72
CA PRO A 579 -0.68 -3.89 12.10
C PRO A 579 -1.34 -2.60 12.61
N ALA A 580 -2.63 -2.67 12.95
CA ALA A 580 -3.37 -1.59 13.61
C ALA A 580 -2.70 -1.04 14.87
N HIS A 581 -2.19 -1.92 15.75
CA HIS A 581 -1.63 -1.51 17.02
C HIS A 581 -0.25 -0.87 16.82
N ARG A 582 0.61 -1.43 15.94
CA ARG A 582 1.87 -0.79 15.51
C ARG A 582 1.65 0.58 14.89
N ILE A 583 0.62 0.73 14.04
CA ILE A 583 0.23 2.02 13.47
C ILE A 583 -0.17 3.00 14.58
N GLY A 584 -0.92 2.56 15.59
CA GLY A 584 -1.24 3.37 16.77
C GLY A 584 0.01 3.88 17.50
N LEU A 585 0.97 2.99 17.78
CA LEU A 585 2.25 3.35 18.42
C LEU A 585 3.05 4.37 17.59
N GLN A 586 3.14 4.14 16.28
CA GLN A 586 3.86 5.03 15.36
C GLN A 586 3.16 6.39 15.20
N LEU A 587 1.83 6.44 15.27
CA LEU A 587 1.08 7.69 15.26
C LEU A 587 1.32 8.51 16.54
N THR A 588 1.36 7.86 17.71
CA THR A 588 1.78 8.54 18.96
C THR A 588 3.19 9.09 18.83
N LEU A 589 4.14 8.27 18.39
CA LEU A 589 5.53 8.71 18.18
C LEU A 589 5.63 9.86 17.16
N ALA A 590 4.82 9.83 16.09
CA ALA A 590 4.77 10.92 15.12
C ALA A 590 4.24 12.22 15.75
N ASN A 591 3.21 12.14 16.59
CA ASN A 591 2.65 13.30 17.29
C ASN A 591 3.65 13.90 18.29
N ASP A 592 4.41 13.08 19.03
CA ASP A 592 5.50 13.58 19.89
C ASP A 592 6.57 14.34 19.08
N TYR A 593 6.94 13.82 17.91
CA TYR A 593 7.86 14.52 17.01
C TYR A 593 7.29 15.81 16.45
N ILE A 594 5.99 15.87 16.17
CA ILE A 594 5.33 17.11 15.72
C ILE A 594 5.36 18.15 16.83
N GLU A 595 5.04 17.75 18.06
CA GLU A 595 4.96 18.65 19.20
C GLU A 595 6.33 19.23 19.58
N LEU A 596 7.40 18.43 19.44
CA LEU A 596 8.77 18.85 19.72
C LEU A 596 9.51 19.40 18.48
N ASP A 597 8.78 19.73 17.41
CA ASP A 597 9.29 20.28 16.15
C ASP A 597 10.41 19.47 15.49
N ARG A 598 10.45 18.15 15.73
CA ARG A 598 11.37 17.21 15.08
C ARG A 598 10.84 16.81 13.69
N VAL A 599 10.64 17.81 12.84
CA VAL A 599 9.94 17.72 11.53
C VAL A 599 10.43 16.56 10.66
N HIS A 600 11.74 16.37 10.55
CA HIS A 600 12.31 15.28 9.74
C HIS A 600 11.90 13.90 10.27
N HIS A 601 11.95 13.70 11.58
CA HIS A 601 11.54 12.44 12.21
C HIS A 601 10.03 12.22 12.09
N ALA A 602 9.21 13.25 12.30
CA ALA A 602 7.77 13.19 12.10
C ALA A 602 7.41 12.74 10.67
N ARG A 603 8.00 13.37 9.64
CA ARG A 603 7.77 13.00 8.23
C ARG A 603 8.15 11.55 7.94
N ARG A 604 9.30 11.09 8.44
CA ARG A 604 9.78 9.72 8.23
C ARG A 604 8.85 8.70 8.88
N THR A 605 8.39 8.96 10.11
CA THR A 605 7.45 8.08 10.82
C THR A 605 6.08 8.06 10.13
N LEU A 606 5.53 9.21 9.75
CA LEU A 606 4.26 9.29 9.01
C LEU A 606 4.33 8.59 7.65
N ALA A 607 5.46 8.66 6.94
CA ALA A 607 5.65 7.92 5.70
C ALA A 607 5.64 6.39 5.90
N ALA A 608 6.17 5.91 7.04
CA ALA A 608 6.08 4.49 7.40
C ALA A 608 4.62 4.08 7.70
N VAL A 609 3.90 4.90 8.46
CA VAL A 609 2.47 4.70 8.73
C VAL A 609 1.65 4.67 7.44
N HIS A 610 1.88 5.60 6.51
CA HIS A 610 1.17 5.65 5.24
C HIS A 610 1.32 4.36 4.43
N ARG A 611 2.55 3.86 4.30
CA ARG A 611 2.82 2.58 3.59
C ARG A 611 2.13 1.39 4.25
N ALA A 612 2.03 1.40 5.59
CA ALA A 612 1.35 0.34 6.33
C ALA A 612 -0.18 0.41 6.17
N THR A 613 -0.77 1.62 6.18
CA THR A 613 -2.22 1.82 6.04
C THR A 613 -2.73 1.58 4.60
N GLU A 614 -1.91 1.84 3.57
CA GLU A 614 -2.23 1.49 2.17
C GLU A 614 -2.49 0.00 1.97
N ARG A 615 -1.85 -0.88 2.77
CA ARG A 615 -1.93 -2.34 2.64
C ARG A 615 -3.07 -2.98 3.42
N THR A 616 -3.50 -2.34 4.51
CA THR A 616 -4.46 -2.91 5.48
C THR A 616 -5.88 -2.35 5.36
N ALA A 617 -6.15 -1.52 4.33
CA ALA A 617 -7.43 -0.82 4.14
C ALA A 617 -7.99 -0.25 5.47
N GLY A 618 -7.11 0.30 6.31
CA GLY A 618 -7.24 0.23 7.77
C GLY A 618 -7.98 1.39 8.42
N VAL A 619 -8.56 1.13 9.60
CA VAL A 619 -9.28 2.07 10.47
C VAL A 619 -8.48 3.37 10.69
N PHE A 620 -7.15 3.33 10.71
CA PHE A 620 -6.25 4.44 11.05
C PHE A 620 -5.93 5.45 9.94
N VAL A 621 -6.46 5.28 8.73
CA VAL A 621 -6.20 6.21 7.61
C VAL A 621 -6.58 7.67 7.96
N PRO A 622 -7.75 7.96 8.57
CA PRO A 622 -8.08 9.33 8.97
C PRO A 622 -7.13 9.93 10.02
N TRP A 623 -6.56 9.12 10.91
CA TRP A 623 -5.57 9.57 11.90
C TRP A 623 -4.26 9.99 11.24
N TYR A 624 -3.79 9.20 10.27
CA TYR A 624 -2.63 9.56 9.46
C TYR A 624 -2.81 10.92 8.77
N HIS A 625 -3.98 11.13 8.14
CA HIS A 625 -4.27 12.39 7.46
C HIS A 625 -4.34 13.55 8.45
N LEU A 626 -4.91 13.36 9.65
CA LEU A 626 -4.94 14.40 10.68
C LEU A 626 -3.53 14.76 11.16
N SER A 627 -2.69 13.79 11.55
CA SER A 627 -1.32 14.06 11.98
C SER A 627 -0.48 14.72 10.87
N SER A 628 -0.67 14.30 9.62
CA SER A 628 -0.01 14.92 8.46
C SER A 628 -0.48 16.35 8.21
N ALA A 629 -1.78 16.61 8.35
CA ALA A 629 -2.36 17.94 8.25
C ALA A 629 -1.86 18.87 9.36
N LEU A 630 -1.76 18.40 10.60
CA LEU A 630 -1.22 19.17 11.73
C LEU A 630 0.26 19.52 11.53
N LEU A 631 1.09 18.56 11.07
CA LEU A 631 2.49 18.84 10.74
C LEU A 631 2.60 19.90 9.63
N ALA A 632 1.77 19.80 8.59
CA ALA A 632 1.76 20.75 7.49
C ALA A 632 1.26 22.14 7.93
N PHE A 633 0.22 22.19 8.77
CA PHE A 633 -0.29 23.42 9.38
C PHE A 633 0.78 24.13 10.20
N ASN A 634 1.43 23.40 11.12
CA ASN A 634 2.48 23.92 12.00
C ASN A 634 3.69 24.45 11.22
N THR A 635 4.08 23.76 10.14
CA THR A 635 5.22 24.14 9.28
C THR A 635 4.89 25.16 8.19
N GLY A 636 3.68 25.74 8.20
CA GLY A 636 3.25 26.77 7.25
C GLY A 636 2.88 26.25 5.84
N ARG A 637 2.88 24.94 5.62
CA ARG A 637 2.50 24.31 4.34
C ARG A 637 0.98 24.10 4.29
N TRP A 638 0.22 25.19 4.35
CA TRP A 638 -1.24 25.13 4.49
C TRP A 638 -1.96 24.51 3.29
N ASP A 639 -1.40 24.60 2.09
CA ASP A 639 -1.95 23.91 0.92
C ASP A 639 -1.80 22.39 1.04
N ASP A 640 -0.66 21.89 1.53
CA ASP A 640 -0.44 20.47 1.82
C ASP A 640 -1.41 20.01 2.93
N ALA A 641 -1.62 20.84 3.96
CA ALA A 641 -2.53 20.55 5.07
C ALA A 641 -3.98 20.39 4.58
N LEU A 642 -4.47 21.31 3.73
CA LEU A 642 -5.80 21.22 3.14
C LEU A 642 -5.97 19.99 2.26
N ALA A 643 -4.94 19.61 1.51
CA ALA A 643 -4.96 18.42 0.68
C ALA A 643 -5.01 17.11 1.50
N GLU A 644 -4.33 17.06 2.65
CA GLU A 644 -4.49 15.95 3.61
C GLU A 644 -5.89 15.95 4.26
N VAL A 645 -6.46 17.12 4.56
CA VAL A 645 -7.85 17.24 5.04
C VAL A 645 -8.84 16.69 4.03
N GLU A 646 -8.72 17.06 2.75
CA GLU A 646 -9.57 16.55 1.67
C GLU A 646 -9.45 15.03 1.54
N ALA A 647 -8.23 14.48 1.63
CA ALA A 647 -8.00 13.04 1.57
C ALA A 647 -8.63 12.30 2.77
N GLY A 648 -8.55 12.87 3.97
CA GLY A 648 -9.16 12.31 5.17
C GLY A 648 -10.70 12.38 5.21
N LEU A 649 -11.32 13.25 4.41
CA LEU A 649 -12.77 13.48 4.38
C LEU A 649 -13.52 12.76 3.23
N GLU A 650 -12.85 11.91 2.45
CA GLU A 650 -13.46 11.28 1.26
C GLU A 650 -14.70 10.41 1.59
N PRO A 651 -15.84 10.58 0.88
CA PRO A 651 -17.07 9.84 1.17
C PRO A 651 -16.94 8.32 0.96
N GLY A 652 -17.43 7.54 1.93
CA GLY A 652 -17.77 6.13 1.71
C GLY A 652 -16.98 5.07 2.48
N LYS A 653 -16.00 5.41 3.33
CA LYS A 653 -15.28 4.36 4.11
C LYS A 653 -14.92 4.61 5.58
N LYS A 654 -14.99 5.80 6.18
CA LYS A 654 -14.80 6.01 7.65
C LYS A 654 -15.22 7.43 8.08
N PHE A 655 -15.86 7.58 9.25
CA PHE A 655 -16.24 8.86 9.87
C PHE A 655 -15.29 9.35 10.98
N ALA A 656 -14.22 8.61 11.28
CA ALA A 656 -13.30 8.99 12.37
C ALA A 656 -12.48 10.26 12.02
N MET A 657 -12.25 11.13 13.01
CA MET A 657 -11.46 12.38 12.91
C MET A 657 -12.05 13.46 12.00
N SER A 658 -13.28 13.31 11.51
CA SER A 658 -13.85 14.23 10.53
C SER A 658 -14.06 15.63 11.11
N ARG A 659 -14.39 15.74 12.41
CA ARG A 659 -14.50 17.01 13.13
C ARG A 659 -13.17 17.73 13.19
N ALA A 660 -12.12 17.01 13.61
CA ALA A 660 -10.77 17.54 13.74
C ALA A 660 -10.20 18.02 12.40
N LEU A 661 -10.35 17.22 11.34
CA LEU A 661 -9.92 17.58 9.98
C LEU A 661 -10.63 18.85 9.48
N ARG A 662 -11.95 18.94 9.68
CA ARG A 662 -12.74 20.15 9.31
C ARG A 662 -12.31 21.37 10.12
N ALA A 663 -11.98 21.20 11.40
CA ALA A 663 -11.49 22.28 12.24
C ALA A 663 -10.13 22.83 11.75
N VAL A 664 -9.20 21.97 11.34
CA VAL A 664 -7.94 22.41 10.72
C VAL A 664 -8.19 23.23 9.44
N ALA A 665 -9.10 22.76 8.57
CA ALA A 665 -9.48 23.54 7.38
C ALA A 665 -10.14 24.88 7.74
N SER A 666 -10.96 24.93 8.80
CA SER A 666 -11.56 26.17 9.30
C SER A 666 -10.52 27.17 9.80
N LEU A 667 -9.55 26.73 10.62
CA LEU A 667 -8.44 27.56 11.09
C LEU A 667 -7.68 28.19 9.91
N ILE A 668 -7.28 27.37 8.93
CA ILE A 668 -6.59 27.85 7.73
C ILE A 668 -7.46 28.85 6.95
N ALA A 669 -8.76 28.54 6.76
CA ALA A 669 -9.68 29.43 6.06
C ALA A 669 -9.84 30.78 6.77
N MET A 670 -9.88 30.79 8.11
CA MET A 670 -10.00 31.99 8.92
C MET A 670 -8.76 32.88 8.79
N HIS A 671 -7.55 32.33 8.96
CA HIS A 671 -6.30 33.05 8.74
C HIS A 671 -6.18 33.59 7.31
N ARG A 672 -6.67 32.86 6.31
CA ARG A 672 -6.74 33.30 4.90
C ARG A 672 -7.82 34.34 4.60
N GLY A 673 -8.63 34.72 5.59
CA GLY A 673 -9.73 35.68 5.45
C GLY A 673 -10.92 35.16 4.65
N ARG A 674 -11.11 33.83 4.60
CA ARG A 674 -12.20 33.15 3.88
C ARG A 674 -13.32 32.76 4.85
N GLN A 675 -13.95 33.75 5.47
CA GLN A 675 -14.93 33.56 6.56
C GLN A 675 -16.10 32.63 6.18
N THR A 676 -16.62 32.72 4.96
CA THR A 676 -17.72 31.86 4.49
C THR A 676 -17.30 30.39 4.40
N THR A 677 -16.08 30.12 3.92
CA THR A 677 -15.50 28.77 3.88
C THR A 677 -15.25 28.24 5.29
N ALA A 678 -14.70 29.07 6.19
CA ALA A 678 -14.49 28.69 7.59
C ALA A 678 -15.80 28.32 8.28
N ALA A 679 -16.84 29.16 8.15
CA ALA A 679 -18.17 28.91 8.71
C ALA A 679 -18.81 27.62 8.18
N ALA A 680 -18.64 27.32 6.88
CA ALA A 680 -19.11 26.08 6.29
C ALA A 680 -18.42 24.84 6.90
N HIS A 681 -17.11 24.90 7.13
CA HIS A 681 -16.37 23.83 7.81
C HIS A 681 -16.79 23.65 9.27
N LEU A 682 -17.00 24.75 10.02
CA LEU A 682 -17.49 24.69 11.41
C LEU A 682 -18.89 24.09 11.50
N THR A 683 -19.80 24.51 10.63
CA THR A 683 -21.17 23.95 10.59
C THR A 683 -21.13 22.47 10.25
N ALA A 684 -20.30 22.07 9.29
CA ALA A 684 -20.11 20.67 8.95
C ALA A 684 -19.45 19.88 10.10
N ALA A 685 -18.51 20.48 10.85
CA ALA A 685 -17.90 19.85 12.02
C ALA A 685 -18.92 19.62 13.14
N ALA A 686 -19.79 20.60 13.42
CA ALA A 686 -20.83 20.46 14.44
C ALA A 686 -21.80 19.29 14.18
N VAL A 687 -22.12 19.03 12.90
CA VAL A 687 -23.02 17.94 12.46
C VAL A 687 -22.31 16.59 12.35
N ALA A 688 -20.98 16.57 12.29
CA ALA A 688 -20.23 15.31 12.25
C ALA A 688 -20.33 14.58 13.59
N SER A 689 -20.78 13.32 13.54
CA SER A 689 -20.67 12.37 14.65
C SER A 689 -19.38 11.59 14.47
N ASP A 690 -18.31 12.01 15.14
CA ASP A 690 -17.11 11.19 15.24
C ASP A 690 -17.41 10.09 16.27
N SER A 691 -17.69 8.87 15.81
CA SER A 691 -18.00 7.73 16.67
C SER A 691 -16.76 7.11 17.34
N GLY A 692 -15.59 7.76 17.23
CA GLY A 692 -14.31 7.24 17.70
C GLY A 692 -13.93 7.82 19.05
N THR A 693 -13.73 6.98 20.05
CA THR A 693 -13.35 7.36 21.42
C THR A 693 -12.01 8.11 21.53
N VAL A 694 -11.13 8.03 20.53
CA VAL A 694 -9.86 8.81 20.50
C VAL A 694 -10.06 10.21 19.87
N ALA A 695 -11.20 10.50 19.24
CA ALA A 695 -11.46 11.80 18.59
C ALA A 695 -11.53 12.95 19.62
N TRP A 696 -11.94 12.65 20.84
CA TRP A 696 -12.07 13.62 21.93
C TRP A 696 -10.76 14.34 22.28
N PHE A 697 -9.60 13.73 22.02
CA PHE A 697 -8.29 14.37 22.22
C PHE A 697 -8.04 15.53 21.25
N TYR A 698 -8.86 15.71 20.22
CA TYR A 698 -8.72 16.75 19.21
C TYR A 698 -9.85 17.78 19.23
N GLU A 699 -10.75 17.74 20.23
CA GLU A 699 -11.85 18.71 20.37
C GLU A 699 -11.38 20.13 20.67
N TYR A 700 -10.11 20.32 21.05
CA TYR A 700 -9.49 21.65 21.10
C TYR A 700 -9.42 22.33 19.74
N LEU A 701 -9.35 21.59 18.62
CA LEU A 701 -9.25 22.17 17.28
C LEU A 701 -10.53 22.92 16.87
N PRO A 702 -11.74 22.31 16.97
CA PRO A 702 -12.99 23.07 16.81
C PRO A 702 -13.08 24.28 17.74
N LEU A 703 -12.69 24.11 19.01
CA LEU A 703 -12.71 25.20 19.99
C LEU A 703 -11.81 26.38 19.59
N CYS A 704 -10.60 26.11 19.10
CA CYS A 704 -9.70 27.15 18.59
C CYS A 704 -10.29 27.83 17.34
N ALA A 705 -10.92 27.07 16.46
CA ALA A 705 -11.54 27.60 15.25
C ALA A 705 -12.74 28.51 15.58
N ASP A 706 -13.55 28.13 16.56
CA ASP A 706 -14.66 28.96 17.06
C ASP A 706 -14.15 30.24 17.74
N ALA A 707 -13.14 30.14 18.62
CA ALA A 707 -12.56 31.31 19.28
C ALA A 707 -11.98 32.31 18.26
N LEU A 708 -11.31 31.82 17.22
CA LEU A 708 -10.78 32.66 16.16
C LEU A 708 -11.90 33.29 15.32
N ALA A 709 -13.02 32.58 15.13
CA ALA A 709 -14.21 33.11 14.45
C ALA A 709 -14.91 34.20 15.28
N ASP A 710 -15.00 34.03 16.60
CA ASP A 710 -15.52 35.03 17.55
C ASP A 710 -14.65 36.30 17.49
N GLU A 711 -13.31 36.16 17.56
CA GLU A 711 -12.38 37.29 17.44
C GLU A 711 -12.51 37.99 16.07
N ALA A 712 -12.64 37.24 14.98
CA ALA A 712 -12.79 37.80 13.64
C ALA A 712 -14.11 38.58 13.45
N GLN A 713 -15.13 38.30 14.25
CA GLN A 713 -16.40 39.04 14.30
C GLN A 713 -16.36 40.25 15.25
N GLY A 714 -15.26 40.41 16.00
CA GLY A 714 -15.07 41.48 16.99
C GLY A 714 -15.53 41.11 18.39
N ASP A 715 -15.94 39.86 18.64
CA ASP A 715 -16.39 39.37 19.94
C ASP A 715 -15.21 38.78 20.73
N VAL A 716 -14.33 39.69 21.19
CA VAL A 716 -13.10 39.35 21.92
C VAL A 716 -13.40 38.70 23.28
N GLU A 717 -14.53 39.09 23.91
CA GLU A 717 -14.97 38.56 25.20
C GLU A 717 -15.40 37.09 25.08
N CYS A 718 -16.19 36.74 24.06
CA CYS A 718 -16.55 35.34 23.78
C CYS A 718 -15.32 34.50 23.46
N ALA A 719 -14.41 35.00 22.61
CA ALA A 719 -13.17 34.31 22.28
C ALA A 719 -12.33 34.01 23.54
N TYR A 720 -12.14 35.01 24.41
CA TYR A 720 -11.42 34.87 25.67
C TYR A 720 -12.09 33.86 26.60
N THR A 721 -13.40 34.02 26.85
CA THR A 721 -14.15 33.16 27.75
C THR A 721 -14.09 31.70 27.33
N ARG A 722 -14.19 31.43 26.02
CA ARG A 722 -14.11 30.07 25.46
C ARG A 722 -12.74 29.44 25.70
N LEU A 723 -11.66 30.16 25.38
CA LEU A 723 -10.30 29.66 25.58
C LEU A 723 -9.93 29.53 27.06
N ALA A 724 -10.35 30.48 27.90
CA ALA A 724 -10.08 30.47 29.35
C ALA A 724 -10.80 29.31 30.03
N THR A 725 -12.07 29.10 29.70
CA THR A 725 -12.86 27.96 30.17
C THR A 725 -12.20 26.64 29.80
N ALA A 726 -11.78 26.49 28.54
CA ALA A 726 -11.05 25.32 28.07
C ALA A 726 -9.73 25.11 28.83
N PHE A 727 -8.96 26.18 29.04
CA PHE A 727 -7.70 26.11 29.76
C PHE A 727 -7.88 25.67 31.21
N ASP A 728 -8.93 26.11 31.89
CA ASP A 728 -9.19 25.82 33.30
C ASP A 728 -9.90 24.48 33.54
N HIS A 729 -10.80 24.08 32.65
CA HIS A 729 -11.66 22.91 32.83
C HIS A 729 -11.35 21.74 31.87
N GLY A 730 -10.50 21.95 30.87
CA GLY A 730 -10.19 20.96 29.83
C GLY A 730 -11.21 20.98 28.70
N VAL A 731 -10.99 20.15 27.68
CA VAL A 731 -11.87 20.00 26.51
C VAL A 731 -11.91 18.54 26.09
N GLY A 732 -13.11 17.94 26.03
CA GLY A 732 -13.24 16.50 25.77
C GLY A 732 -12.54 15.68 26.85
N HIS A 733 -11.58 14.84 26.47
CA HIS A 733 -10.71 14.09 27.39
C HIS A 733 -9.35 14.75 27.63
N LEU A 734 -9.12 15.95 27.08
CA LEU A 734 -7.87 16.67 27.33
C LEU A 734 -7.89 17.29 28.72
N PRO A 735 -6.90 16.97 29.58
CA PRO A 735 -6.79 17.58 30.89
C PRO A 735 -6.53 19.09 30.78
N SER A 736 -7.02 19.85 31.74
CA SER A 736 -6.80 21.29 31.85
C SER A 736 -5.33 21.63 32.08
N GLN A 737 -4.96 22.90 31.85
CA GLN A 737 -3.67 23.56 32.08
C GLN A 737 -2.38 22.93 31.52
N SER A 738 -2.29 21.62 31.27
CA SER A 738 -1.09 20.92 30.82
C SER A 738 -0.94 20.94 29.29
N ILE A 739 -1.81 20.23 28.57
CA ILE A 739 -1.73 20.10 27.11
C ILE A 739 -2.13 21.40 26.39
N LEU A 740 -3.11 22.12 26.94
CA LEU A 740 -3.65 23.36 26.35
C LEU A 740 -2.77 24.60 26.59
N CYS A 741 -1.56 24.44 27.13
CA CYS A 741 -0.61 25.55 27.31
C CYS A 741 -0.22 26.24 26.00
N PHE A 742 -0.37 25.60 24.84
CA PHE A 742 -0.17 26.27 23.54
C PHE A 742 -1.15 27.45 23.31
N LEU A 743 -2.28 27.50 24.05
CA LEU A 743 -3.23 28.62 24.02
C LEU A 743 -2.73 29.85 24.79
N THR A 744 -1.70 29.71 25.63
CA THR A 744 -1.28 30.76 26.57
C THR A 744 -0.90 32.09 25.90
N PRO A 745 -0.25 32.15 24.72
CA PRO A 745 0.04 33.44 24.09
C PRO A 745 -1.23 34.20 23.70
N ASP A 746 -2.23 33.51 23.17
CA ASP A 746 -3.52 34.13 22.83
C ASP A 746 -4.32 34.49 24.08
N LEU A 747 -4.31 33.64 25.12
CA LEU A 747 -4.96 33.94 26.40
C LEU A 747 -4.35 35.17 27.07
N VAL A 748 -3.03 35.31 27.10
CA VAL A 748 -2.36 36.50 27.64
C VAL A 748 -2.74 37.75 26.83
N ARG A 749 -2.69 37.66 25.50
CA ARG A 749 -3.07 38.76 24.61
C ARG A 749 -4.53 39.20 24.83
N LEU A 750 -5.47 38.25 24.88
CA LEU A 750 -6.89 38.51 25.06
C LEU A 750 -7.23 39.01 26.48
N ALA A 751 -6.55 38.48 27.50
CA ALA A 751 -6.66 38.96 28.88
C ALA A 751 -6.20 40.42 29.01
N LEU A 752 -5.02 40.74 28.48
CA LEU A 752 -4.47 42.10 28.50
C LEU A 752 -5.35 43.10 27.71
N ALA A 753 -5.92 42.68 26.58
CA ALA A 753 -6.83 43.52 25.79
C ALA A 753 -8.10 43.92 26.56
N GLN A 754 -8.53 43.11 27.54
CA GLN A 754 -9.68 43.37 28.41
C GLN A 754 -9.29 43.98 29.76
N GLY A 755 -7.98 44.20 30.01
CA GLY A 755 -7.49 44.72 31.28
C GLY A 755 -7.45 43.69 32.43
N ASP A 756 -7.49 42.39 32.13
CA ASP A 756 -7.38 41.32 33.13
C ASP A 756 -5.92 41.15 33.57
N THR A 757 -5.58 41.84 34.66
CA THR A 757 -4.24 41.80 35.28
C THR A 757 -4.04 40.62 36.23
N THR A 758 -5.09 39.84 36.49
CA THR A 758 -5.03 38.69 37.43
C THR A 758 -4.69 37.41 36.68
N ASN A 759 -5.35 37.15 35.55
CA ASN A 759 -5.13 35.92 34.79
C ASN A 759 -3.94 35.98 33.83
N ALA A 760 -3.57 37.15 33.29
CA ALA A 760 -2.42 37.25 32.39
C ALA A 760 -1.09 36.74 33.00
N PRO A 761 -0.72 37.06 34.27
CA PRO A 761 0.42 36.44 34.93
C PRO A 761 0.28 34.93 35.13
N ARG A 762 -0.94 34.44 35.39
CA ARG A 762 -1.22 33.01 35.59
C ARG A 762 -0.96 32.20 34.32
N TYR A 763 -1.44 32.68 33.17
CA TYR A 763 -1.18 32.05 31.87
C TYR A 763 0.30 32.12 31.48
N THR A 764 0.96 33.25 31.76
CA THR A 764 2.40 33.41 31.51
C THR A 764 3.24 32.41 32.33
N LEU A 765 2.91 32.21 33.61
CA LEU A 765 3.57 31.23 34.46
C LEU A 765 3.35 29.79 33.95
N ALA A 766 2.17 29.49 33.42
CA ALA A 766 1.89 28.18 32.82
C ALA A 766 2.77 27.93 31.57
N ALA A 767 2.89 28.93 30.69
CA ALA A 767 3.80 28.88 29.54
C ALA A 767 5.25 28.64 29.98
N GLN A 768 5.72 29.36 31.01
CA GLN A 768 7.07 29.20 31.54
C GLN A 768 7.31 27.80 32.09
N LYS A 769 6.38 27.25 32.88
CA LYS A 769 6.49 25.88 33.41
C LYS A 769 6.62 24.84 32.30
N ARG A 770 5.87 25.00 31.20
CA ARG A 770 5.96 24.11 30.03
C ARG A 770 7.29 24.23 29.31
N ALA A 771 7.80 25.46 29.16
CA ALA A 771 9.11 25.71 28.58
C ALA A 771 10.23 25.08 29.42
N ASP A 772 10.21 25.28 30.74
CA ASP A 772 11.19 24.72 31.68
C ASP A 772 11.22 23.19 31.65
N HIS A 773 10.07 22.55 31.48
CA HIS A 773 9.97 21.09 31.43
C HIS A 773 10.55 20.48 30.14
N SER A 774 10.24 21.11 29.00
CA SER A 774 10.47 20.50 27.68
C SER A 774 11.76 20.94 27.01
N GLY A 775 12.17 22.20 27.21
CA GLY A 775 13.27 22.84 26.48
C GLY A 775 13.06 22.98 24.97
N ALA A 776 11.86 22.68 24.44
CA ALA A 776 11.60 22.76 23.00
C ALA A 776 11.56 24.22 22.55
N PRO A 777 12.14 24.59 21.38
CA PRO A 777 12.16 25.98 20.92
C PRO A 777 10.77 26.60 20.84
N TYR A 778 9.75 25.86 20.36
CA TYR A 778 8.38 26.35 20.33
C TYR A 778 7.83 26.71 21.72
N HIS A 779 8.07 25.87 22.73
CA HIS A 779 7.60 26.13 24.09
C HIS A 779 8.32 27.32 24.74
N LEU A 780 9.62 27.48 24.47
CA LEU A 780 10.38 28.68 24.87
C LEU A 780 9.81 29.92 24.19
N GLY A 781 9.45 29.82 22.90
CA GLY A 781 8.78 30.89 22.15
C GLY A 781 7.48 31.35 22.80
N ASP A 782 6.62 30.41 23.21
CA ASP A 782 5.38 30.72 23.93
C ASP A 782 5.65 31.43 25.26
N ALA A 783 6.61 30.95 26.05
CA ALA A 783 6.98 31.57 27.32
C ALA A 783 7.52 33.01 27.11
N TYR A 784 8.44 33.21 26.17
CA TYR A 784 8.99 34.53 25.85
C TYR A 784 7.91 35.47 25.30
N ARG A 785 6.99 34.97 24.47
CA ARG A 785 5.88 35.78 23.94
C ARG A 785 4.94 36.24 25.05
N CYS A 786 4.52 35.32 25.92
CA CYS A 786 3.69 35.65 27.08
C CYS A 786 4.36 36.68 27.99
N GLN A 787 5.64 36.46 28.34
CA GLN A 787 6.40 37.35 29.22
C GLN A 787 6.62 38.72 28.57
N GLY A 788 6.94 38.77 27.27
CA GLY A 788 7.14 40.01 26.52
C GLY A 788 5.85 40.84 26.40
N LEU A 789 4.70 40.19 26.21
CA LEU A 789 3.39 40.86 26.25
C LEU A 789 3.09 41.42 27.64
N LEU A 790 3.28 40.63 28.70
CA LEU A 790 2.99 41.01 30.08
C LEU A 790 3.87 42.15 30.60
N THR A 791 5.16 42.14 30.24
CA THR A 791 6.15 43.14 30.69
C THR A 791 6.33 44.29 29.70
N HIS A 792 5.64 44.24 28.56
CA HIS A 792 5.82 45.17 27.45
C HIS A 792 7.29 45.27 26.99
N ASP A 793 7.97 44.13 26.87
CA ASP A 793 9.37 44.03 26.46
C ASP A 793 9.51 43.51 25.00
N PRO A 794 9.91 44.37 24.03
CA PRO A 794 10.10 43.97 22.65
C PRO A 794 11.27 43.00 22.45
N ASP A 795 12.29 43.01 23.32
CA ASP A 795 13.46 42.13 23.17
C ASP A 795 13.04 40.67 23.43
N LEU A 796 12.21 40.44 24.46
CA LEU A 796 11.61 39.13 24.72
C LEU A 796 10.72 38.66 23.56
N LEU A 797 9.96 39.55 22.93
CA LEU A 797 9.14 39.20 21.76
C LEU A 797 9.98 38.85 20.53
N LEU A 798 11.16 39.48 20.36
CA LEU A 798 12.11 39.13 19.31
C LEU A 798 12.80 37.79 19.58
N GLU A 799 13.12 37.49 20.83
CA GLU A 799 13.60 36.17 21.26
C GLU A 799 12.53 35.09 21.00
N ALA A 800 11.26 35.38 21.30
CA ALA A 800 10.15 34.50 20.96
C ALA A 800 10.07 34.23 19.44
N ALA A 801 10.21 35.27 18.61
CA ALA A 801 10.26 35.13 17.17
C ALA A 801 11.44 34.26 16.69
N ARG A 802 12.62 34.39 17.31
CA ARG A 802 13.77 33.52 17.00
C ARG A 802 13.47 32.06 17.34
N CYS A 803 12.91 31.81 18.52
CA CYS A 803 12.50 30.47 18.94
C CYS A 803 11.48 29.83 17.98
N TYR A 804 10.48 30.59 17.52
CA TYR A 804 9.51 30.10 16.53
C TYR A 804 10.13 29.86 15.14
N HIS A 805 11.13 30.65 14.76
CA HIS A 805 11.89 30.44 13.53
C HIS A 805 12.68 29.13 13.56
N GLU A 806 13.33 28.84 14.71
CA GLU A 806 14.06 27.59 14.95
C GLU A 806 13.12 26.36 15.04
N ALA A 807 11.87 26.57 15.46
CA ALA A 807 10.78 25.57 15.57
C ALA A 807 9.98 25.34 14.27
N PRO A 808 10.47 25.78 13.10
CA PRO A 808 9.68 26.19 11.93
C PRO A 808 8.17 26.46 12.14
N ARG A 809 7.80 27.42 13.01
CA ARG A 809 6.41 27.86 13.29
C ARG A 809 6.15 29.27 12.73
N PRO A 810 5.99 29.44 11.39
CA PRO A 810 5.94 30.76 10.76
C PRO A 810 4.76 31.64 11.21
N LEU A 811 3.59 31.06 11.50
CA LEU A 811 2.45 31.84 11.98
C LEU A 811 2.75 32.49 13.34
N SER A 812 3.29 31.70 14.29
CA SER A 812 3.67 32.17 15.63
C SER A 812 4.83 33.16 15.56
N GLU A 813 5.81 32.94 14.68
CA GLU A 813 6.89 33.90 14.38
C GLU A 813 6.30 35.24 13.93
N ALA A 814 5.39 35.24 12.96
CA ALA A 814 4.79 36.46 12.45
C ALA A 814 3.96 37.20 13.51
N HIS A 815 3.25 36.45 14.38
CA HIS A 815 2.54 37.03 15.52
C HIS A 815 3.50 37.70 16.51
N ALA A 816 4.58 37.03 16.93
CA ALA A 816 5.57 37.59 17.85
C ALA A 816 6.26 38.84 17.29
N VAL A 817 6.64 38.81 16.00
CA VAL A 817 7.22 39.97 15.30
C VAL A 817 6.22 41.13 15.22
N THR A 818 4.93 40.84 15.01
CA THR A 818 3.87 41.85 15.00
C THR A 818 3.72 42.51 16.36
N ASP A 819 3.69 41.71 17.43
CA ASP A 819 3.58 42.20 18.80
C ASP A 819 4.82 43.05 19.17
N ALA A 820 6.03 42.63 18.78
CA ALA A 820 7.26 43.41 18.97
C ALA A 820 7.23 44.75 18.22
N ALA A 821 6.74 44.75 16.97
CA ALA A 821 6.63 45.95 16.16
C ALA A 821 5.71 46.99 16.82
N GLU A 822 4.57 46.55 17.38
CA GLU A 822 3.62 47.42 18.06
C GLU A 822 4.25 48.06 19.31
N LEU A 823 4.95 47.29 20.14
CA LEU A 823 5.65 47.83 21.32
C LEU A 823 6.73 48.84 20.94
N LEU A 824 7.53 48.57 19.90
CA LEU A 824 8.55 49.51 19.41
C LEU A 824 7.93 50.80 18.86
N ALA A 825 6.76 50.70 18.20
CA ALA A 825 6.01 51.85 17.74
C ALA A 825 5.57 52.73 18.93
N HIS A 826 5.04 52.13 19.99
CA HIS A 826 4.68 52.85 21.22
C HIS A 826 5.89 53.45 21.95
N ARG A 827 7.06 52.80 21.88
CA ARG A 827 8.36 53.32 22.38
C ARG A 827 8.98 54.39 21.46
N ARG A 828 8.25 54.90 20.47
CA ARG A 828 8.69 55.94 19.51
C ARG A 828 9.91 55.52 18.66
N GLN A 829 9.99 54.24 18.31
CA GLN A 829 11.02 53.69 17.40
C GLN A 829 10.39 53.21 16.07
N PRO A 830 9.74 54.11 15.29
CA PRO A 830 8.94 53.74 14.12
C PRO A 830 9.74 53.12 12.97
N ALA A 831 11.04 53.41 12.88
CA ALA A 831 11.91 52.83 11.86
C ALA A 831 12.11 51.32 12.08
N GLN A 832 12.39 50.91 13.32
CA GLN A 832 12.53 49.50 13.68
C GLN A 832 11.18 48.78 13.62
N ALA A 833 10.11 49.41 14.13
CA ALA A 833 8.76 48.88 14.02
C ALA A 833 8.34 48.62 12.56
N ARG A 834 8.73 49.50 11.62
CA ARG A 834 8.46 49.29 10.19
C ARG A 834 9.21 48.09 9.62
N VAL A 835 10.48 47.89 9.98
CA VAL A 835 11.26 46.73 9.52
C VAL A 835 10.62 45.43 10.00
N LEU A 836 10.18 45.38 11.25
CA LEU A 836 9.49 44.22 11.81
C LEU A 836 8.12 44.00 11.16
N LEU A 837 7.34 45.06 10.93
CA LEU A 837 6.07 44.96 10.22
C LEU A 837 6.26 44.43 8.79
N ASP A 838 7.27 44.90 8.06
CA ASP A 838 7.56 44.40 6.72
C ASP A 838 7.93 42.90 6.75
N ARG A 839 8.74 42.46 7.73
CA ARG A 839 9.05 41.03 7.94
C ARG A 839 7.80 40.20 8.26
N ALA A 840 6.94 40.66 9.18
CA ALA A 840 5.70 39.96 9.51
C ALA A 840 4.77 39.83 8.29
N LEU A 841 4.65 40.89 7.50
CA LEU A 841 3.84 40.90 6.27
C LEU A 841 4.40 39.98 5.18
N GLU A 842 5.72 39.80 5.11
CA GLU A 842 6.35 38.80 4.23
C GLU A 842 5.92 37.39 4.64
N ILE A 843 6.03 37.04 5.94
CA ILE A 843 5.62 35.72 6.44
C ILE A 843 4.12 35.48 6.23
N TYR A 844 3.25 36.46 6.54
CA TYR A 844 1.82 36.32 6.27
C TYR A 844 1.50 36.17 4.78
N ALA A 845 2.25 36.83 3.90
CA ALA A 845 2.06 36.71 2.45
C ALA A 845 2.40 35.29 1.97
N ASP A 846 3.47 34.69 2.49
CA ASP A 846 3.87 33.32 2.17
C ASP A 846 2.81 32.28 2.62
N LEU A 847 2.13 32.54 3.74
CA LEU A 847 1.04 31.70 4.24
C LEU A 847 -0.33 31.95 3.54
N ASP A 848 -0.46 33.03 2.76
CA ASP A 848 -1.74 33.63 2.33
C ASP A 848 -2.63 34.05 3.53
N ALA A 849 -2.03 34.34 4.70
CA ALA A 849 -2.70 34.73 5.95
C ALA A 849 -3.22 36.18 5.93
N ARG A 850 -4.18 36.45 5.04
CA ARG A 850 -4.69 37.80 4.75
C ARG A 850 -5.37 38.46 5.94
N TRP A 851 -6.07 37.69 6.77
CA TRP A 851 -6.75 38.23 7.94
C TRP A 851 -5.71 38.74 8.95
N ASP A 852 -4.69 37.94 9.24
CA ASP A 852 -3.59 38.34 10.12
C ASP A 852 -2.79 39.53 9.58
N ALA A 853 -2.49 39.55 8.28
CA ALA A 853 -1.81 40.67 7.63
C ALA A 853 -2.62 41.98 7.75
N ALA A 854 -3.94 41.92 7.54
CA ALA A 854 -4.81 43.08 7.68
C ALA A 854 -4.87 43.57 9.13
N ARG A 855 -4.96 42.65 10.09
CA ARG A 855 -4.95 42.94 11.53
C ARG A 855 -3.63 43.58 11.97
N ALA A 856 -2.49 43.03 11.57
CA ALA A 856 -1.16 43.59 11.85
C ALA A 856 -1.01 45.01 11.28
N ALA A 857 -1.40 45.22 10.02
CA ALA A 857 -1.35 46.55 9.40
C ALA A 857 -2.33 47.55 10.03
N ALA A 858 -3.48 47.10 10.55
CA ALA A 858 -4.41 47.96 11.28
C ALA A 858 -3.85 48.41 12.64
N ARG A 859 -3.30 47.47 13.43
CA ARG A 859 -2.64 47.75 14.72
C ARG A 859 -1.51 48.77 14.58
N LEU A 860 -0.60 48.55 13.65
CA LEU A 860 0.55 49.44 13.46
C LEU A 860 0.18 50.81 12.88
N ARG A 861 -0.88 50.89 12.05
CA ARG A 861 -1.43 52.18 11.60
C ARG A 861 -1.97 53.01 12.76
N ALA A 862 -2.62 52.38 13.74
CA ALA A 862 -3.08 53.06 14.95
C ALA A 862 -1.91 53.67 15.75
N ALA A 863 -0.71 53.07 15.66
CA ALA A 863 0.53 53.59 16.22
C ALA A 863 1.34 54.50 15.25
N ALA A 864 0.71 55.02 14.20
CA ALA A 864 1.30 55.88 13.16
C ALA A 864 2.46 55.25 12.33
N VAL A 865 2.65 53.93 12.40
CA VAL A 865 3.63 53.21 11.58
C VAL A 865 2.94 52.72 10.30
N HIS A 866 3.40 53.26 9.18
CA HIS A 866 2.92 52.89 7.85
C HIS A 866 3.90 51.93 7.19
N ARG A 867 3.37 51.02 6.38
CA ARG A 867 4.13 50.11 5.51
C ARG A 867 5.13 50.90 4.66
N GLY A 868 6.34 50.38 4.49
CA GLY A 868 7.28 50.95 3.53
C GLY A 868 6.73 50.89 2.10
N THR A 869 7.17 51.79 1.22
CA THR A 869 6.87 51.77 -0.23
C THR A 869 7.49 50.57 -0.97
N ARG A 870 7.89 49.52 -0.25
CA ARG A 870 8.25 48.25 -0.85
C ARG A 870 6.96 47.57 -1.26
N ARG A 871 6.72 47.53 -2.58
CA ARG A 871 5.66 46.71 -3.17
C ARG A 871 5.73 45.34 -2.52
N PRO A 872 4.64 44.79 -1.96
CA PRO A 872 4.59 43.35 -1.72
C PRO A 872 5.05 42.69 -3.01
N ARG A 873 5.94 41.69 -2.93
CA ARG A 873 5.96 40.66 -3.98
C ARG A 873 4.53 40.13 -3.95
N ASN A 874 3.69 40.58 -4.87
CA ASN A 874 2.36 40.03 -5.02
C ASN A 874 2.59 38.52 -5.14
N SER A 875 2.08 37.73 -4.19
CA SER A 875 1.87 36.32 -4.46
C SER A 875 0.93 36.32 -5.66
N ALA A 876 1.50 36.11 -6.84
CA ALA A 876 0.72 36.17 -8.06
C ALA A 876 -0.39 35.14 -7.86
N ARG A 877 -1.67 35.52 -7.98
CA ARG A 877 -2.74 34.51 -7.87
C ARG A 877 -2.75 33.56 -9.07
N HIS A 878 -2.12 34.00 -10.15
CA HIS A 878 -2.05 33.30 -11.41
C HIS A 878 -0.63 33.44 -11.99
N GLY A 879 -0.19 32.44 -12.74
CA GLY A 879 1.16 32.37 -13.27
C GLY A 879 2.14 31.68 -12.33
N TRP A 880 3.38 31.51 -12.78
CA TRP A 880 4.37 30.69 -12.10
C TRP A 880 4.82 31.19 -10.73
N GLU A 881 4.71 32.49 -10.49
CA GLU A 881 4.98 33.10 -9.19
C GLU A 881 3.89 32.77 -8.16
N ALA A 882 2.79 32.12 -8.57
CA ALA A 882 1.70 31.63 -7.72
C ALA A 882 1.96 30.25 -7.07
N LEU A 883 2.97 29.52 -7.56
CA LEU A 883 3.21 28.14 -7.14
C LEU A 883 3.95 28.10 -5.81
N THR A 884 3.44 27.29 -4.87
CA THR A 884 4.14 26.97 -3.60
C THR A 884 5.39 26.15 -3.87
N ASP A 885 6.29 26.03 -2.88
CA ASP A 885 7.50 25.20 -3.04
C ASP A 885 7.16 23.73 -3.33
N THR A 886 6.18 23.17 -2.61
CA THR A 886 5.65 21.83 -2.89
C THR A 886 5.06 21.76 -4.30
N GLU A 887 4.27 22.75 -4.72
CA GLU A 887 3.72 22.79 -6.08
C GLU A 887 4.78 22.97 -7.16
N ARG A 888 5.90 23.66 -6.89
CA ARG A 888 7.04 23.75 -7.82
C ARG A 888 7.77 22.42 -7.93
N ILE A 889 7.93 21.70 -6.83
CA ILE A 889 8.50 20.35 -6.86
C ILE A 889 7.54 19.41 -7.60
N VAL A 890 6.24 19.47 -7.32
CA VAL A 890 5.19 18.71 -8.03
C VAL A 890 5.19 19.07 -9.51
N VAL A 891 5.23 20.34 -9.90
CA VAL A 891 5.20 20.76 -11.31
C VAL A 891 6.48 20.38 -12.05
N GLY A 892 7.63 20.42 -11.36
CA GLY A 892 8.90 19.89 -11.86
C GLY A 892 8.77 18.41 -12.15
N HIS A 893 8.24 17.63 -11.21
CA HIS A 893 8.02 16.21 -11.44
C HIS A 893 6.93 15.91 -12.48
N VAL A 894 5.90 16.76 -12.62
CA VAL A 894 4.91 16.68 -13.71
C VAL A 894 5.58 16.92 -15.06
N ALA A 895 6.51 17.88 -15.15
CA ALA A 895 7.28 18.16 -16.35
C ALA A 895 8.22 17.02 -16.72
N ASP A 896 8.78 16.35 -15.71
CA ASP A 896 9.58 15.13 -15.85
C ASP A 896 8.72 13.89 -16.23
N GLY A 897 7.40 14.04 -16.37
CA GLY A 897 6.49 12.98 -16.79
C GLY A 897 6.04 12.03 -15.67
N HIS A 898 6.42 12.27 -14.42
CA HIS A 898 6.02 11.44 -13.29
C HIS A 898 4.51 11.46 -13.08
N SER A 899 3.90 10.34 -12.67
CA SER A 899 2.48 10.29 -12.29
C SER A 899 2.23 10.72 -10.84
N ASN A 900 0.98 11.06 -10.51
CA ASN A 900 0.61 11.44 -9.13
C ASN A 900 1.10 10.45 -8.05
N PRO A 901 0.99 9.12 -8.25
CA PRO A 901 1.58 8.12 -7.37
C PRO A 901 3.09 8.26 -7.06
N GLU A 902 3.86 8.80 -7.98
CA GLU A 902 5.34 8.74 -7.97
C GLU A 902 5.91 10.04 -7.46
N ILE A 903 5.28 11.14 -7.85
CA ILE A 903 5.45 12.42 -7.20
C ILE A 903 5.18 12.23 -5.70
N ALA A 904 4.09 11.53 -5.35
CA ALA A 904 3.70 11.23 -3.98
C ALA A 904 4.78 10.41 -3.25
N ALA A 905 5.28 9.35 -3.89
CA ALA A 905 6.37 8.54 -3.36
C ALA A 905 7.68 9.31 -3.19
N ARG A 906 7.99 10.26 -4.09
CA ARG A 906 9.24 11.04 -4.12
C ARG A 906 9.26 12.18 -3.12
N ILE A 907 8.12 12.83 -2.89
CA ILE A 907 8.01 13.96 -1.96
C ILE A 907 7.31 13.60 -0.65
N PHE A 908 7.05 12.30 -0.46
CA PHE A 908 6.50 11.71 0.77
C PHE A 908 5.15 12.32 1.19
N ILE A 909 4.25 12.55 0.24
CA ILE A 909 2.86 12.98 0.47
C ILE A 909 1.89 12.00 -0.20
N SER A 910 0.59 12.03 0.13
CA SER A 910 -0.35 11.08 -0.48
C SER A 910 -0.53 11.30 -1.99
N ARG A 911 -0.87 10.24 -2.73
CA ARG A 911 -1.20 10.33 -4.19
C ARG A 911 -2.29 11.34 -4.49
N ARG A 912 -3.24 11.45 -3.56
CA ARG A 912 -4.37 12.37 -3.66
C ARG A 912 -3.94 13.80 -3.35
N THR A 913 -3.03 13.98 -2.40
CA THR A 913 -2.38 15.26 -2.11
C THR A 913 -1.69 15.81 -3.36
N VAL A 914 -0.95 14.96 -4.08
CA VAL A 914 -0.40 15.33 -5.39
C VAL A 914 -1.50 15.66 -6.40
N SER A 915 -2.58 14.88 -6.45
CA SER A 915 -3.69 15.16 -7.36
C SER A 915 -4.31 16.53 -7.11
N THR A 916 -4.51 16.88 -5.84
CA THR A 916 -4.98 18.20 -5.42
C THR A 916 -3.96 19.28 -5.80
N HIS A 917 -2.66 19.07 -5.56
CA HIS A 917 -1.62 20.01 -6.03
C HIS A 917 -1.63 20.18 -7.55
N VAL A 918 -1.77 19.12 -8.33
CA VAL A 918 -1.83 19.21 -9.80
C VAL A 918 -3.06 20.00 -10.24
N SER A 919 -4.24 19.75 -9.66
CA SER A 919 -5.45 20.53 -9.94
C SER A 919 -5.28 22.01 -9.55
N SER A 920 -4.65 22.29 -8.41
CA SER A 920 -4.31 23.65 -7.96
C SER A 920 -3.35 24.33 -8.95
N ILE A 921 -2.28 23.65 -9.36
CA ILE A 921 -1.29 24.15 -10.33
C ILE A 921 -1.95 24.45 -11.68
N LEU A 922 -2.80 23.56 -12.18
CA LEU A 922 -3.55 23.76 -13.43
C LEU A 922 -4.40 25.02 -13.35
N THR A 923 -5.10 25.22 -12.22
CA THR A 923 -5.91 26.41 -11.96
C THR A 923 -5.04 27.68 -11.91
N LYS A 924 -3.95 27.66 -11.14
CA LYS A 924 -3.01 28.78 -10.98
C LYS A 924 -2.33 29.17 -12.29
N LEU A 925 -2.04 28.21 -13.17
CA LEU A 925 -1.38 28.45 -14.46
C LEU A 925 -2.35 28.61 -15.64
N GLY A 926 -3.67 28.54 -15.39
CA GLY A 926 -4.69 28.64 -16.44
C GLY A 926 -4.57 27.52 -17.50
N LYS A 927 -4.20 26.32 -17.08
CA LYS A 927 -4.03 25.14 -17.95
C LYS A 927 -5.18 24.16 -17.70
N THR A 928 -5.58 23.46 -18.75
CA THR A 928 -6.72 22.53 -18.70
C THR A 928 -6.30 21.07 -18.61
N SER A 929 -5.03 20.77 -18.90
CA SER A 929 -4.51 19.41 -18.84
C SER A 929 -3.06 19.33 -18.32
N ARG A 930 -2.73 18.17 -17.75
CA ARG A 930 -1.36 17.85 -17.29
C ARG A 930 -0.33 17.95 -18.43
N VAL A 931 -0.75 17.66 -19.66
CA VAL A 931 0.11 17.76 -20.86
C VAL A 931 0.40 19.22 -21.19
N GLU A 932 -0.59 20.11 -21.13
CA GLU A 932 -0.39 21.55 -21.29
C GLU A 932 0.51 22.14 -20.20
N LEU A 933 0.39 21.61 -18.97
CA LEU A 933 1.23 21.98 -17.85
C LEU A 933 2.70 21.60 -18.08
N ALA A 934 2.97 20.34 -18.47
CA ALA A 934 4.33 19.88 -18.80
C ALA A 934 4.93 20.68 -19.98
N ALA A 935 4.14 20.93 -21.03
CA ALA A 935 4.57 21.70 -22.20
C ALA A 935 4.87 23.18 -21.88
N GLU A 936 4.21 23.75 -20.86
CA GLU A 936 4.50 25.10 -20.37
C GLU A 936 5.82 25.14 -19.59
N VAL A 937 6.10 24.11 -18.77
CA VAL A 937 7.36 24.01 -18.01
C VAL A 937 8.56 23.93 -18.96
N VAL A 938 8.48 23.06 -19.97
CA VAL A 938 9.54 22.86 -20.98
C VAL A 938 9.79 24.13 -21.79
N ARG A 939 8.73 24.84 -22.20
CA ARG A 939 8.85 26.13 -22.90
C ARG A 939 9.62 27.18 -22.10
N ARG A 940 9.47 27.16 -20.77
CA ARG A 940 10.11 28.12 -19.87
C ARG A 940 11.55 27.75 -19.52
N GLN A 941 11.85 26.45 -19.44
CA GLN A 941 13.21 25.93 -19.23
C GLN A 941 14.10 26.07 -20.48
N HIS A 942 13.49 26.15 -21.68
CA HIS A 942 14.19 26.37 -22.94
C HIS A 942 13.61 27.57 -23.74
N PRO A 943 13.93 28.83 -23.36
CA PRO A 943 13.37 30.02 -24.01
C PRO A 943 13.78 30.23 -25.49
N GLY A 944 14.52 29.30 -26.11
CA GLY A 944 15.12 29.43 -27.45
C GLY A 944 14.65 28.48 -28.54
N ARG A 945 13.65 27.59 -28.32
CA ARG A 945 13.08 26.76 -29.39
C ARG A 945 11.63 27.14 -29.65
N ALA A 946 11.45 28.19 -30.44
CA ALA A 946 10.20 28.41 -31.15
C ALA A 946 9.91 27.18 -32.03
N CYS A 947 8.73 26.57 -31.83
CA CYS A 947 8.24 25.53 -32.72
C CYS A 947 8.00 26.16 -34.11
N PRO A 948 8.44 25.55 -35.22
CA PRO A 948 8.00 25.96 -36.54
C PRO A 948 6.50 25.68 -36.64
N LYS A 949 5.75 26.67 -37.10
CA LYS A 949 4.36 26.46 -37.53
C LYS A 949 4.34 25.37 -38.61
N HIS A 950 3.64 24.28 -38.36
CA HIS A 950 2.78 23.60 -39.35
C HIS A 950 1.71 22.77 -38.64
#